data_AF-A0A173L0L9-F1
#
_entry.id   AF-A0A173L0L9-F1
#
_cell.length_a   1.000
_cell.length_b   1.000
_cell.length_c   1.000
_cell.angle_alpha   90.00
_cell.angle_beta   90.00
_cell.angle_gamma   90.00
#
_symmetry.space_group_name_H-M   'P 1'
#
loop_
_entity.id
_entity.type
_entity.pdbx_description
1 polymer ?
#
loop_
_entity_poly.entity_id
_entity_poly.type
_entity_poly.pdbx_seq_one_letter_code
_entity_poly.pdbx_strand_id
1 'polypeptide(L)'
;MTIYAASGAEFDANSTYARTQAHSDAATLADGSAIFIWVDADFNTSANRYIRAKIYAPDGSAQSAELTLVSGSSFINPAVAGLTGGGFVVTWEGQMTVQAQIFDANGVAAGAAFNVSPAGLSADRPDVTALDGGGFAISWHDERTSGTDTSRSGVHVRSFDQYGAALQPDTLVNLATIGNQADASIAALPGGGYVVTFTDRGGSSWLIKARIYDAAGAPVGSEFVVNSGAGATSVESSVTVLASGAFAVAWYETGTAGSGHAIQLFSASGGRIGSQINVPNGLSGTQVGPKLVALAEGGFALAWTANTGTLSDGSGRAVFVQVFDAMGQAAGGPMLANSQTLGDQFDPTITALGSGGFMVSWTDSAGAGADDDQVKARIFTPQYPVEITSDGGADDATVTANENQLSVTQVGATAGSASADIRYTIDGGEDAGLFTIDTASGLLSFLMAPDFESPWGSDNLYTVRVRASNIYYSDAQTITVSIGDVNEAPRIISNGGGTTASLQRQENSIAVTTVVASDLEGDGVTYAIAGGPDAHLFAIDAATGVLTFINAPDFEAPTDFAEDNFYTVVVAASDGTLSSIQRIEILVENVNEAPRITSYGGATTAAVPVMENQQTGALVQATDVESGAVTYAIAGGADAALFTINTATGELRFRAAPDFEMPADADRNNVYNVLVSASDGTLSATQMIEIRVENANEAPLFRSYAGASSVSLAISENQQGAAFVNAIDPDGAVVTYALAGADANMFVINMLSGELRFKSAPDFEAPSDVDRNNAYEVQVTATDGSLSSVQSLLISVTDLTEAAYIIGTAGNDLISASKTVAGQAFATAYGDRIEGRGGADIISGGGGNDIIDGGAGNDRLNGEAGADMLTGGLGADIFEFASIADSGPATTDRIIDFSRQQGDIISLANIDAKSSTVANDAFKFIGTKAFSKEAGQLRYDQFGGNSYLSGDVNGDAIADFQIEIIGSVKFAANDFIL
;
A
#
# COMPACT_ATOMS: atom_id res chain seq x y z
N MET A 1 -69.76 -9.11 -2.38
CA MET A 1 -70.93 -8.84 -3.23
C MET A 1 -70.55 -7.72 -4.16
N THR A 2 -70.54 -7.96 -5.47
CA THR A 2 -70.15 -6.97 -6.46
C THR A 2 -71.19 -5.85 -6.47
N ILE A 3 -70.74 -4.62 -6.22
CA ILE A 3 -71.59 -3.44 -6.38
C ILE A 3 -71.50 -3.02 -7.84
N TYR A 4 -72.59 -2.54 -8.43
CA TYR A 4 -72.57 -1.99 -9.78
C TYR A 4 -72.70 -0.48 -9.70
N ALA A 5 -72.06 0.22 -10.63
CA ALA A 5 -72.17 1.66 -10.75
C ALA A 5 -72.35 2.03 -12.23
N ALA A 6 -73.03 3.15 -12.47
CA ALA A 6 -73.14 3.66 -13.82
C ALA A 6 -71.76 4.01 -14.39
N SER A 7 -71.44 3.44 -15.54
CA SER A 7 -70.24 3.74 -16.30
C SER A 7 -70.57 4.78 -17.36
N GLY A 8 -69.99 5.97 -17.22
CA GLY A 8 -70.20 7.08 -18.14
C GLY A 8 -71.56 7.78 -18.03
N ALA A 9 -71.82 8.65 -19.01
CA ALA A 9 -73.05 9.40 -19.13
C ALA A 9 -74.14 8.59 -19.84
N GLU A 10 -75.40 8.96 -19.60
CA GLU A 10 -76.53 8.55 -20.44
C GLU A 10 -76.30 8.96 -21.90
N PHE A 11 -76.74 8.12 -22.84
CA PHE A 11 -76.61 8.37 -24.28
C PHE A 11 -77.84 7.90 -25.07
N ASP A 12 -77.99 8.44 -26.28
CA ASP A 12 -79.03 8.01 -27.22
C ASP A 12 -78.67 6.67 -27.84
N ALA A 13 -79.55 5.68 -27.68
CA ALA A 13 -79.41 4.39 -28.35
C ALA A 13 -79.72 4.54 -29.84
N ASN A 14 -80.79 5.29 -30.15
CA ASN A 14 -81.13 5.66 -31.50
C ASN A 14 -80.33 6.88 -32.00
N SER A 15 -80.28 7.04 -33.31
CA SER A 15 -79.67 8.19 -34.01
C SER A 15 -80.63 8.85 -35.01
N THR A 16 -81.81 8.26 -35.21
CA THR A 16 -82.91 8.81 -35.99
C THR A 16 -83.99 9.41 -35.08
N TYR A 17 -84.39 10.65 -35.35
CA TYR A 17 -85.32 11.43 -34.51
C TYR A 17 -86.57 11.88 -35.26
N ALA A 18 -86.84 11.29 -36.42
CA ALA A 18 -87.87 11.78 -37.33
C ALA A 18 -89.29 11.28 -37.01
N ARG A 19 -89.39 10.29 -36.11
CA ARG A 19 -90.59 9.52 -35.74
C ARG A 19 -90.40 8.99 -34.33
N THR A 20 -91.51 8.61 -33.69
CA THR A 20 -91.53 7.97 -32.37
C THR A 20 -90.70 6.69 -32.36
N GLN A 21 -89.76 6.61 -31.42
CA GLN A 21 -88.89 5.48 -31.13
C GLN A 21 -89.27 4.89 -29.78
N ALA A 22 -89.88 3.69 -29.78
CA ALA A 22 -90.41 3.08 -28.57
C ALA A 22 -90.40 1.55 -28.65
N HIS A 23 -90.88 0.87 -27.61
CA HIS A 23 -90.97 -0.60 -27.53
C HIS A 23 -89.61 -1.25 -27.78
N SER A 24 -88.59 -0.81 -27.03
CA SER A 24 -87.27 -1.42 -27.17
C SER A 24 -87.26 -2.85 -26.62
N ASP A 25 -86.32 -3.65 -27.10
CA ASP A 25 -85.92 -4.90 -26.47
C ASP A 25 -84.40 -5.11 -26.64
N ALA A 26 -83.79 -5.97 -25.83
CA ALA A 26 -82.33 -6.12 -25.79
C ALA A 26 -81.86 -7.54 -25.51
N ALA A 27 -80.75 -7.93 -26.15
CA ALA A 27 -80.13 -9.24 -25.94
C ALA A 27 -78.61 -9.19 -25.97
N THR A 28 -77.99 -10.12 -25.25
CA THR A 28 -76.56 -10.40 -25.34
C THR A 28 -76.31 -11.36 -26.50
N LEU A 29 -75.31 -11.05 -27.33
CA LEU A 29 -74.84 -11.89 -28.43
C LEU A 29 -73.77 -12.88 -27.95
N ALA A 30 -73.49 -13.91 -28.75
CA ALA A 30 -72.55 -14.98 -28.38
C ALA A 30 -71.10 -14.51 -28.12
N ASP A 31 -70.69 -13.37 -28.67
CA ASP A 31 -69.39 -12.75 -28.44
C ASP A 31 -69.36 -11.84 -27.20
N GLY A 32 -70.47 -11.73 -26.47
CA GLY A 32 -70.64 -10.85 -25.33
C GLY A 32 -71.05 -9.42 -25.69
N SER A 33 -71.19 -9.10 -26.98
CA SER A 33 -71.75 -7.83 -27.45
C SER A 33 -73.23 -7.73 -27.07
N ALA A 34 -73.78 -6.53 -26.97
CA ALA A 34 -75.21 -6.31 -26.76
C ALA A 34 -75.87 -5.78 -28.03
N ILE A 35 -77.11 -6.20 -28.29
CA ILE A 35 -77.98 -5.60 -29.30
C ILE A 35 -79.20 -4.99 -28.64
N PHE A 36 -79.49 -3.74 -28.97
CA PHE A 36 -80.77 -3.10 -28.68
C PHE A 36 -81.55 -2.99 -29.97
N ILE A 37 -82.83 -3.35 -29.91
CA ILE A 37 -83.79 -3.14 -30.99
C ILE A 37 -84.92 -2.23 -30.52
N TRP A 38 -85.57 -1.52 -31.44
CA TRP A 38 -86.73 -0.68 -31.13
C TRP A 38 -87.59 -0.44 -32.37
N VAL A 39 -88.82 0.02 -32.15
CA VAL A 39 -89.74 0.40 -33.22
C VAL A 39 -89.53 1.86 -33.57
N ASP A 40 -89.29 2.12 -34.85
CA ASP A 40 -89.26 3.45 -35.48
C ASP A 40 -90.53 3.63 -36.33
N ALA A 41 -91.53 4.34 -35.80
CA ALA A 41 -92.84 4.45 -36.41
C ALA A 41 -93.53 5.80 -36.18
N ASP A 42 -94.30 6.24 -37.17
CA ASP A 42 -95.35 7.23 -36.94
C ASP A 42 -96.61 6.45 -36.52
N PHE A 43 -96.92 6.46 -35.22
CA PHE A 43 -98.05 5.72 -34.67
C PHE A 43 -99.42 6.26 -35.13
N ASN A 44 -99.47 7.43 -35.77
CA ASN A 44 -100.69 7.94 -36.39
C ASN A 44 -100.98 7.30 -37.75
N THR A 45 -100.04 6.52 -38.32
CA THR A 45 -100.23 5.80 -39.58
C THR A 45 -99.86 4.32 -39.47
N SER A 46 -100.38 3.51 -40.39
CA SER A 46 -100.01 2.10 -40.53
C SER A 46 -98.88 1.86 -41.53
N ALA A 47 -98.41 2.92 -42.21
CA ALA A 47 -97.34 2.87 -43.21
C ALA A 47 -95.98 3.25 -42.60
N ASN A 48 -94.89 2.82 -43.22
CA ASN A 48 -93.52 3.19 -42.86
C ASN A 48 -93.18 2.91 -41.38
N ARG A 49 -93.19 1.65 -40.98
CA ARG A 49 -92.63 1.21 -39.69
C ARG A 49 -91.31 0.47 -39.92
N TYR A 50 -90.38 0.59 -38.99
CA TYR A 50 -89.09 -0.11 -39.04
C TYR A 50 -88.76 -0.70 -37.67
N ILE A 51 -88.13 -1.87 -37.68
CA ILE A 51 -87.41 -2.36 -36.50
C ILE A 51 -85.96 -1.94 -36.71
N ARG A 52 -85.49 -1.06 -35.83
CA ARG A 52 -84.13 -0.56 -35.81
C ARG A 52 -83.31 -1.34 -34.82
N ALA A 53 -81.99 -1.31 -34.99
CA ALA A 53 -81.09 -1.89 -34.02
C ALA A 53 -79.76 -1.15 -33.92
N LYS A 54 -79.06 -1.35 -32.81
CA LYS A 54 -77.67 -0.95 -32.65
C LYS A 54 -76.92 -1.97 -31.82
N ILE A 55 -75.71 -2.30 -32.27
CA ILE A 55 -74.84 -3.27 -31.64
C ILE A 55 -73.77 -2.53 -30.86
N TYR A 56 -73.55 -2.99 -29.63
CA TYR A 56 -72.59 -2.49 -28.68
C TYR A 56 -71.58 -3.57 -28.36
N ALA A 57 -70.31 -3.21 -28.32
CA ALA A 57 -69.24 -4.12 -27.95
C ALA A 57 -69.43 -4.62 -26.50
N PRO A 58 -68.69 -5.67 -26.08
CA PRO A 58 -68.84 -6.23 -24.74
C PRO A 58 -68.59 -5.23 -23.60
N ASP A 59 -67.93 -4.10 -23.84
CA ASP A 59 -67.73 -3.01 -22.87
C ASP A 59 -68.86 -1.95 -22.88
N GLY A 60 -69.86 -2.13 -23.75
CA GLY A 60 -70.95 -1.19 -23.96
C GLY A 60 -70.64 -0.04 -24.92
N SER A 61 -69.44 0.04 -25.50
CA SER A 61 -69.15 1.03 -26.54
C SER A 61 -69.90 0.73 -27.84
N ALA A 62 -70.34 1.75 -28.56
CA ALA A 62 -71.09 1.56 -29.81
C ALA A 62 -70.19 0.90 -30.88
N GLN A 63 -70.58 -0.29 -31.34
CA GLN A 63 -69.84 -1.07 -32.33
C GLN A 63 -70.39 -0.89 -33.75
N SER A 64 -71.69 -0.61 -33.89
CA SER A 64 -72.34 -0.38 -35.18
C SER A 64 -72.97 1.02 -35.29
N ALA A 65 -73.17 1.46 -36.53
CA ALA A 65 -74.18 2.47 -36.83
C ALA A 65 -75.60 1.90 -36.59
N GLU A 66 -76.61 2.77 -36.59
CA GLU A 66 -78.01 2.34 -36.53
C GLU A 66 -78.37 1.49 -37.75
N LEU A 67 -78.90 0.30 -37.50
CA LEU A 67 -79.27 -0.71 -38.48
C LEU A 67 -80.78 -0.68 -38.73
N THR A 68 -81.17 -1.03 -39.96
CA THR A 68 -82.58 -1.29 -40.30
C THR A 68 -82.75 -2.79 -40.48
N LEU A 69 -83.40 -3.45 -39.52
CA LEU A 69 -83.56 -4.90 -39.55
C LEU A 69 -84.80 -5.30 -40.35
N VAL A 70 -85.92 -4.62 -40.09
CA VAL A 70 -87.21 -4.92 -40.73
C VAL A 70 -87.85 -3.62 -41.21
N SER A 71 -88.51 -3.67 -42.38
CA SER A 71 -89.29 -2.57 -42.93
C SER A 71 -90.66 -3.07 -43.37
N GLY A 72 -91.72 -2.31 -43.11
CA GLY A 72 -93.06 -2.72 -43.51
C GLY A 72 -94.19 -1.89 -42.90
N SER A 73 -95.36 -2.49 -42.82
CA SER A 73 -96.59 -1.88 -42.32
C SER A 73 -97.14 -2.68 -41.15
N SER A 74 -97.59 -1.99 -40.10
CA SER A 74 -98.36 -2.58 -38.99
C SER A 74 -97.63 -3.62 -38.12
N PHE A 75 -96.36 -3.39 -37.77
CA PHE A 75 -95.71 -4.13 -36.68
C PHE A 75 -95.39 -3.26 -35.46
N ILE A 76 -95.46 -3.88 -34.27
CA ILE A 76 -95.14 -3.35 -32.94
C ILE A 76 -94.60 -4.49 -32.07
N ASN A 77 -94.17 -4.20 -30.85
CA ASN A 77 -93.74 -5.19 -29.84
C ASN A 77 -92.66 -6.16 -30.36
N PRO A 78 -91.50 -5.67 -30.81
CA PRO A 78 -90.43 -6.54 -31.25
C PRO A 78 -89.72 -7.15 -30.03
N ALA A 79 -89.18 -8.35 -30.20
CA ALA A 79 -88.31 -8.99 -29.20
C ALA A 79 -87.08 -9.61 -29.87
N VAL A 80 -85.97 -9.74 -29.15
CA VAL A 80 -84.68 -10.21 -29.69
C VAL A 80 -84.01 -11.23 -28.78
N ALA A 81 -83.38 -12.23 -29.39
CA ALA A 81 -82.48 -13.15 -28.68
C ALA A 81 -81.18 -13.36 -29.46
N GLY A 82 -80.04 -13.27 -28.79
CA GLY A 82 -78.74 -13.64 -29.33
C GLY A 82 -78.62 -15.16 -29.42
N LEU A 83 -78.28 -15.68 -30.60
CA LEU A 83 -78.20 -17.12 -30.83
C LEU A 83 -76.85 -17.68 -30.36
N THR A 84 -76.87 -18.85 -29.72
CA THR A 84 -75.68 -19.54 -29.20
C THR A 84 -74.65 -19.88 -30.29
N GLY A 85 -75.09 -20.06 -31.54
CA GLY A 85 -74.24 -20.27 -32.72
C GLY A 85 -73.68 -19.00 -33.36
N GLY A 86 -73.95 -17.81 -32.77
CA GLY A 86 -73.67 -16.50 -33.35
C GLY A 86 -74.87 -15.91 -34.09
N GLY A 87 -74.89 -14.57 -34.19
CA GLY A 87 -76.05 -13.83 -34.73
C GLY A 87 -77.19 -13.69 -33.73
N PHE A 88 -78.36 -13.30 -34.22
CA PHE A 88 -79.54 -13.08 -33.38
C PHE A 88 -80.85 -13.31 -34.16
N VAL A 89 -81.94 -13.58 -33.44
CA VAL A 89 -83.29 -13.66 -34.00
C VAL A 89 -84.11 -12.49 -33.50
N VAL A 90 -84.89 -11.87 -34.38
CA VAL A 90 -85.86 -10.84 -34.04
C VAL A 90 -87.25 -11.34 -34.34
N THR A 91 -88.16 -11.18 -33.38
CA THR A 91 -89.59 -11.46 -33.53
C THR A 91 -90.39 -10.16 -33.49
N TRP A 92 -91.53 -10.12 -34.17
CA TRP A 92 -92.43 -8.98 -34.12
C TRP A 92 -93.88 -9.37 -34.39
N GLU A 93 -94.81 -8.54 -33.92
CA GLU A 93 -96.22 -8.64 -34.29
C GLU A 93 -96.39 -8.20 -35.74
N GLY A 94 -96.86 -9.07 -36.62
CA GLY A 94 -97.26 -8.75 -37.99
C GLY A 94 -98.77 -8.56 -38.14
N GLN A 95 -99.28 -8.44 -39.38
CA GLN A 95 -100.72 -8.35 -39.63
C GLN A 95 -101.43 -9.69 -39.28
N MET A 96 -101.93 -9.81 -38.05
CA MET A 96 -102.61 -11.01 -37.54
C MET A 96 -101.74 -12.27 -37.61
N THR A 97 -100.44 -12.14 -37.29
CA THR A 97 -99.48 -13.26 -37.12
C THR A 97 -98.26 -12.78 -36.35
N VAL A 98 -97.57 -13.64 -35.63
CA VAL A 98 -96.20 -13.38 -35.15
C VAL A 98 -95.20 -13.81 -36.22
N GLN A 99 -94.24 -12.95 -36.51
CA GLN A 99 -93.16 -13.20 -37.47
C GLN A 99 -91.80 -13.22 -36.78
N ALA A 100 -90.84 -13.90 -37.40
CA ALA A 100 -89.45 -13.94 -36.95
C ALA A 100 -88.48 -13.90 -38.13
N GLN A 101 -87.29 -13.33 -37.91
CA GLN A 101 -86.18 -13.39 -38.86
C GLN A 101 -84.83 -13.49 -38.14
N ILE A 102 -83.95 -14.29 -38.71
CA ILE A 102 -82.60 -14.55 -38.19
C ILE A 102 -81.62 -13.63 -38.92
N PHE A 103 -80.68 -13.08 -38.17
CA PHE A 103 -79.62 -12.19 -38.63
C PHE A 103 -78.26 -12.72 -38.16
N ASP A 104 -77.22 -12.43 -38.94
CA ASP A 104 -75.84 -12.62 -38.49
C ASP A 104 -75.44 -11.57 -37.43
N ALA A 105 -74.23 -11.71 -36.88
CA ALA A 105 -73.75 -10.81 -35.82
C ALA A 105 -73.59 -9.34 -36.24
N ASN A 106 -73.67 -9.02 -37.54
CA ASN A 106 -73.60 -7.65 -38.05
C ASN A 106 -74.98 -7.10 -38.45
N GLY A 107 -76.06 -7.87 -38.22
CA GLY A 107 -77.42 -7.49 -38.58
C GLY A 107 -77.78 -7.71 -40.05
N VAL A 108 -77.05 -8.58 -40.75
CA VAL A 108 -77.43 -9.02 -42.11
C VAL A 108 -78.35 -10.23 -42.01
N ALA A 109 -79.49 -10.19 -42.71
CA ALA A 109 -80.47 -11.28 -42.70
C ALA A 109 -79.88 -12.62 -43.17
N ALA A 110 -79.96 -13.64 -42.30
CA ALA A 110 -79.51 -15.01 -42.54
C ALA A 110 -80.69 -15.91 -42.96
N GLY A 111 -81.41 -15.50 -44.01
CA GLY A 111 -82.63 -16.16 -44.50
C GLY A 111 -83.81 -15.20 -44.61
N ALA A 112 -84.96 -15.71 -45.07
CA ALA A 112 -86.20 -14.92 -45.16
C ALA A 112 -86.96 -14.94 -43.82
N ALA A 113 -87.78 -13.91 -43.57
CA ALA A 113 -88.74 -13.91 -42.47
C ALA A 113 -89.72 -15.09 -42.60
N PHE A 114 -90.11 -15.68 -41.47
CA PHE A 114 -91.03 -16.80 -41.40
C PHE A 114 -92.10 -16.57 -40.33
N ASN A 115 -93.24 -17.27 -40.45
CA ASN A 115 -94.35 -17.17 -39.52
C ASN A 115 -94.12 -18.09 -38.31
N VAL A 116 -94.25 -17.53 -37.11
CA VAL A 116 -94.15 -18.25 -35.84
C VAL A 116 -95.51 -18.86 -35.50
N SER A 117 -96.54 -18.01 -35.49
CA SER A 117 -97.92 -18.42 -35.25
C SER A 117 -98.60 -18.89 -36.55
N PRO A 118 -99.62 -19.78 -36.47
CA PRO A 118 -100.38 -20.20 -37.63
C PRO A 118 -101.10 -19.03 -38.33
N ALA A 119 -101.18 -19.07 -39.66
CA ALA A 119 -101.77 -17.99 -40.46
C ALA A 119 -103.29 -17.82 -40.25
N GLY A 120 -103.75 -16.56 -40.20
CA GLY A 120 -105.18 -16.21 -40.15
C GLY A 120 -105.78 -16.04 -38.75
N LEU A 121 -104.96 -15.74 -37.73
CA LEU A 121 -105.35 -15.67 -36.32
C LEU A 121 -104.80 -14.39 -35.67
N SER A 122 -105.54 -13.78 -34.74
CA SER A 122 -105.01 -12.64 -33.97
C SER A 122 -103.97 -13.15 -32.97
N ALA A 123 -102.70 -12.83 -33.23
CA ALA A 123 -101.55 -13.21 -32.41
C ALA A 123 -100.57 -12.04 -32.31
N ASP A 124 -100.16 -11.69 -31.09
CA ASP A 124 -99.41 -10.49 -30.75
C ASP A 124 -98.46 -10.72 -29.56
N ARG A 125 -97.70 -9.67 -29.20
CA ARG A 125 -96.76 -9.63 -28.05
C ARG A 125 -95.82 -10.85 -27.98
N PRO A 126 -95.00 -11.07 -29.02
CA PRO A 126 -94.03 -12.15 -28.96
C PRO A 126 -92.91 -11.87 -27.97
N ASP A 127 -92.40 -12.93 -27.34
CA ASP A 127 -91.13 -12.91 -26.60
C ASP A 127 -90.29 -14.12 -27.03
N VAL A 128 -88.97 -13.99 -27.03
CA VAL A 128 -88.05 -14.99 -27.62
C VAL A 128 -86.85 -15.26 -26.73
N THR A 129 -86.44 -16.53 -26.64
CA THR A 129 -85.22 -16.93 -25.95
C THR A 129 -84.42 -17.92 -26.81
N ALA A 130 -83.09 -17.80 -26.79
CA ALA A 130 -82.21 -18.76 -27.44
C ALA A 130 -82.02 -19.99 -26.55
N LEU A 131 -82.12 -21.19 -27.13
CA LEU A 131 -82.05 -22.44 -26.37
C LEU A 131 -80.62 -22.93 -26.21
N ASP A 132 -80.34 -23.48 -25.02
CA ASP A 132 -79.09 -24.17 -24.71
C ASP A 132 -79.01 -25.46 -25.57
N GLY A 133 -77.98 -25.57 -26.41
CA GLY A 133 -77.88 -26.63 -27.45
C GLY A 133 -78.24 -26.20 -28.88
N GLY A 134 -78.65 -24.93 -29.08
CA GLY A 134 -78.92 -24.34 -30.40
C GLY A 134 -80.41 -24.15 -30.69
N GLY A 135 -80.74 -23.18 -31.55
CA GLY A 135 -82.12 -22.80 -31.85
C GLY A 135 -82.72 -21.80 -30.84
N PHE A 136 -84.04 -21.65 -30.85
CA PHE A 136 -84.76 -20.66 -30.05
C PHE A 136 -86.23 -21.07 -29.80
N ALA A 137 -86.83 -20.55 -28.73
CA ALA A 137 -88.25 -20.69 -28.42
C ALA A 137 -88.94 -19.33 -28.38
N ILE A 138 -90.14 -19.26 -28.94
CA ILE A 138 -90.93 -18.04 -29.04
C ILE A 138 -92.27 -18.27 -28.36
N SER A 139 -92.63 -17.41 -27.41
CA SER A 139 -93.97 -17.33 -26.84
C SER A 139 -94.75 -16.16 -27.42
N TRP A 140 -96.08 -16.27 -27.49
CA TRP A 140 -96.96 -15.18 -27.94
C TRP A 140 -98.33 -15.25 -27.29
N HIS A 141 -99.03 -14.11 -27.31
CA HIS A 141 -100.44 -14.01 -26.97
C HIS A 141 -101.29 -14.40 -28.19
N ASP A 142 -102.26 -15.30 -28.00
CA ASP A 142 -103.06 -15.90 -29.06
C ASP A 142 -104.56 -15.77 -28.74
N GLU A 143 -105.31 -15.04 -29.58
CA GLU A 143 -106.76 -14.85 -29.42
C GLU A 143 -107.58 -15.86 -30.24
N ARG A 144 -107.00 -17.00 -30.63
CA ARG A 144 -107.75 -18.04 -31.34
C ARG A 144 -109.00 -18.47 -30.55
N THR A 145 -110.13 -18.50 -31.26
CA THR A 145 -111.43 -18.88 -30.70
C THR A 145 -111.73 -20.38 -30.86
N SER A 146 -110.75 -21.19 -31.28
CA SER A 146 -110.86 -22.64 -31.46
C SER A 146 -109.64 -23.36 -30.88
N GLY A 147 -109.86 -24.42 -30.10
CA GLY A 147 -108.83 -25.11 -29.31
C GLY A 147 -109.35 -25.45 -27.91
N THR A 148 -108.46 -25.74 -26.96
CA THR A 148 -108.83 -26.01 -25.55
C THR A 148 -109.16 -24.74 -24.76
N ASP A 149 -108.71 -23.57 -25.23
CA ASP A 149 -109.11 -22.25 -24.70
C ASP A 149 -109.99 -21.54 -25.73
N THR A 150 -111.20 -21.17 -25.32
CA THR A 150 -112.16 -20.45 -26.18
C THR A 150 -112.73 -19.22 -25.46
N SER A 151 -112.14 -18.82 -24.32
CA SER A 151 -112.77 -17.84 -23.44
C SER A 151 -112.45 -16.39 -23.84
N ARG A 152 -111.18 -16.08 -24.17
CA ARG A 152 -110.72 -14.86 -24.88
C ARG A 152 -109.37 -15.06 -25.55
N SER A 153 -108.31 -15.26 -24.78
CA SER A 153 -106.94 -15.33 -25.28
C SER A 153 -106.04 -16.17 -24.38
N GLY A 154 -105.15 -16.95 -24.99
CA GLY A 154 -104.21 -17.86 -24.35
C GLY A 154 -102.76 -17.53 -24.67
N VAL A 155 -101.82 -18.09 -23.91
CA VAL A 155 -100.39 -17.97 -24.20
C VAL A 155 -99.91 -19.22 -24.90
N HIS A 156 -99.26 -19.08 -26.05
CA HIS A 156 -98.69 -20.18 -26.83
C HIS A 156 -97.17 -20.10 -26.86
N VAL A 157 -96.53 -21.24 -27.11
CA VAL A 157 -95.08 -21.35 -27.30
C VAL A 157 -94.72 -22.33 -28.39
N ARG A 158 -93.62 -22.07 -29.09
CA ARG A 158 -93.05 -22.97 -30.10
C ARG A 158 -91.54 -22.82 -30.17
N SER A 159 -90.80 -23.93 -30.29
CA SER A 159 -89.36 -23.89 -30.53
C SER A 159 -88.98 -24.25 -31.96
N PHE A 160 -87.81 -23.76 -32.33
CA PHE A 160 -87.24 -23.76 -33.66
C PHE A 160 -85.77 -24.14 -33.57
N ASP A 161 -85.25 -24.77 -34.63
CA ASP A 161 -83.82 -24.97 -34.81
C ASP A 161 -83.10 -23.64 -35.12
N GLN A 162 -81.78 -23.69 -35.23
CA GLN A 162 -80.95 -22.50 -35.52
C GLN A 162 -81.19 -21.86 -36.90
N TYR A 163 -81.98 -22.50 -37.77
CA TYR A 163 -82.32 -22.03 -39.11
C TYR A 163 -83.78 -21.59 -39.24
N GLY A 164 -84.56 -21.65 -38.16
CA GLY A 164 -85.97 -21.26 -38.13
C GLY A 164 -86.94 -22.37 -38.54
N ALA A 165 -86.51 -23.63 -38.61
CA ALA A 165 -87.42 -24.75 -38.78
C ALA A 165 -88.04 -25.13 -37.44
N ALA A 166 -89.37 -25.18 -37.37
CA ALA A 166 -90.09 -25.54 -36.16
C ALA A 166 -89.81 -26.99 -35.73
N LEU A 167 -89.46 -27.18 -34.47
CA LEU A 167 -89.14 -28.49 -33.88
C LEU A 167 -90.41 -29.26 -33.45
N GLN A 168 -91.49 -28.53 -33.14
CA GLN A 168 -92.78 -29.09 -32.76
C GLN A 168 -93.95 -28.17 -33.18
N PRO A 169 -95.21 -28.65 -33.12
CA PRO A 169 -96.40 -27.79 -33.18
C PRO A 169 -96.42 -26.76 -32.06
N ASP A 170 -97.17 -25.67 -32.25
CA ASP A 170 -97.39 -24.70 -31.19
C ASP A 170 -98.17 -25.32 -30.02
N THR A 171 -97.76 -24.99 -28.81
CA THR A 171 -98.29 -25.58 -27.57
C THR A 171 -98.92 -24.52 -26.68
N LEU A 172 -100.14 -24.76 -26.19
CA LEU A 172 -100.81 -23.89 -25.22
C LEU A 172 -100.12 -23.98 -23.86
N VAL A 173 -99.71 -22.82 -23.33
CA VAL A 173 -98.99 -22.66 -22.07
C VAL A 173 -99.92 -22.69 -20.88
N ASN A 174 -101.00 -21.92 -20.89
CA ASN A 174 -101.95 -21.90 -19.79
C ASN A 174 -102.78 -23.19 -19.70
N LEU A 175 -102.95 -23.70 -18.48
CA LEU A 175 -103.92 -24.74 -18.13
C LEU A 175 -105.28 -24.14 -17.73
N ALA A 176 -105.27 -22.96 -17.11
CA ALA A 176 -106.47 -22.19 -16.85
C ALA A 176 -106.90 -21.46 -18.12
N THR A 177 -108.09 -21.78 -18.62
CA THR A 177 -108.64 -21.27 -19.90
C THR A 177 -109.83 -20.33 -19.68
N ILE A 178 -109.96 -19.73 -18.50
CA ILE A 178 -111.01 -18.75 -18.21
C ILE A 178 -110.34 -17.39 -18.21
N GLY A 179 -110.89 -16.43 -18.96
CA GLY A 179 -110.43 -15.04 -18.93
C GLY A 179 -109.42 -14.74 -20.02
N ASN A 180 -108.56 -13.75 -19.76
CA ASN A 180 -107.49 -13.36 -20.66
C ASN A 180 -106.17 -13.82 -20.03
N GLN A 181 -105.39 -14.61 -20.75
CA GLN A 181 -104.02 -14.95 -20.38
C GLN A 181 -103.07 -14.20 -21.31
N ALA A 182 -102.24 -13.30 -20.78
CA ALA A 182 -101.41 -12.37 -21.56
C ALA A 182 -100.03 -12.12 -20.94
N ASP A 183 -99.25 -11.24 -21.57
CA ASP A 183 -97.96 -10.72 -21.05
C ASP A 183 -96.96 -11.84 -20.75
N ALA A 184 -96.76 -12.69 -21.76
CA ALA A 184 -95.83 -13.81 -21.65
C ALA A 184 -94.39 -13.31 -21.59
N SER A 185 -93.58 -13.93 -20.74
CA SER A 185 -92.13 -13.80 -20.77
C SER A 185 -91.49 -15.19 -20.78
N ILE A 186 -90.44 -15.38 -21.58
CA ILE A 186 -89.80 -16.67 -21.79
C ILE A 186 -88.30 -16.62 -21.51
N ALA A 187 -87.78 -17.65 -20.83
CA ALA A 187 -86.34 -17.78 -20.61
C ALA A 187 -85.88 -19.23 -20.73
N ALA A 188 -84.73 -19.44 -21.39
CA ALA A 188 -84.15 -20.76 -21.60
C ALA A 188 -83.54 -21.33 -20.32
N LEU A 189 -83.90 -22.58 -20.01
CA LEU A 189 -83.31 -23.35 -18.92
C LEU A 189 -82.11 -24.16 -19.44
N PRO A 190 -81.13 -24.48 -18.57
CA PRO A 190 -80.01 -25.34 -18.95
C PRO A 190 -80.49 -26.68 -19.52
N GLY A 191 -79.77 -27.20 -20.51
CA GLY A 191 -80.10 -28.46 -21.17
C GLY A 191 -81.18 -28.36 -22.24
N GLY A 192 -81.52 -27.15 -22.70
CA GLY A 192 -82.39 -26.88 -23.86
C GLY A 192 -83.86 -26.68 -23.54
N GLY A 193 -84.27 -26.79 -22.28
CA GLY A 193 -85.63 -26.47 -21.83
C GLY A 193 -85.89 -24.96 -21.75
N TYR A 194 -87.10 -24.59 -21.34
CA TYR A 194 -87.47 -23.17 -21.14
C TYR A 194 -88.63 -23.02 -20.15
N VAL A 195 -88.72 -21.86 -19.51
CA VAL A 195 -89.85 -21.47 -18.66
C VAL A 195 -90.60 -20.33 -19.32
N VAL A 196 -91.94 -20.41 -19.30
CA VAL A 196 -92.83 -19.34 -19.75
C VAL A 196 -93.61 -18.84 -18.55
N THR A 197 -93.47 -17.56 -18.21
CA THR A 197 -94.34 -16.86 -17.26
C THR A 197 -95.41 -16.09 -18.00
N PHE A 198 -96.60 -15.94 -17.42
CA PHE A 198 -97.70 -15.20 -18.02
C PHE A 198 -98.69 -14.70 -16.95
N THR A 199 -99.43 -13.66 -17.32
CA THR A 199 -100.50 -13.09 -16.50
C THR A 199 -101.81 -13.82 -16.76
N ASP A 200 -102.37 -14.45 -15.73
CA ASP A 200 -103.71 -15.05 -15.71
C ASP A 200 -104.74 -14.06 -15.14
N ARG A 201 -105.63 -13.56 -16.01
CA ARG A 201 -106.72 -12.62 -15.67
C ARG A 201 -108.08 -13.31 -15.53
N GLY A 202 -108.08 -14.62 -15.27
CA GLY A 202 -109.29 -15.44 -15.15
C GLY A 202 -110.02 -15.36 -13.81
N GLY A 203 -109.32 -14.98 -12.75
CA GLY A 203 -109.87 -14.93 -11.38
C GLY A 203 -110.31 -13.54 -10.93
N SER A 204 -110.74 -13.43 -9.67
CA SER A 204 -111.01 -12.15 -8.98
C SER A 204 -109.74 -11.33 -8.71
N SER A 205 -108.57 -11.91 -8.99
CA SER A 205 -107.26 -11.30 -8.85
C SER A 205 -106.39 -11.82 -9.97
N TRP A 206 -105.60 -10.95 -10.57
CA TRP A 206 -104.69 -11.34 -11.64
C TRP A 206 -103.45 -11.99 -11.03
N LEU A 207 -103.11 -13.17 -11.53
CA LEU A 207 -101.99 -13.96 -11.04
C LEU A 207 -100.90 -14.02 -12.08
N ILE A 208 -99.65 -14.10 -11.65
CA ILE A 208 -98.57 -14.52 -12.53
C ILE A 208 -98.41 -16.01 -12.36
N LYS A 209 -98.42 -16.73 -13.47
CA LYS A 209 -98.26 -18.16 -13.52
C LYS A 209 -97.05 -18.50 -14.36
N ALA A 210 -96.51 -19.69 -14.13
CA ALA A 210 -95.38 -20.20 -14.86
C ALA A 210 -95.58 -21.66 -15.24
N ARG A 211 -95.03 -22.03 -16.39
CA ARG A 211 -94.97 -23.41 -16.86
C ARG A 211 -93.60 -23.69 -17.48
N ILE A 212 -93.06 -24.85 -17.13
CA ILE A 212 -91.71 -25.26 -17.51
C ILE A 212 -91.81 -26.31 -18.62
N TYR A 213 -90.87 -26.29 -19.55
CA TYR A 213 -90.75 -27.20 -20.67
C TYR A 213 -89.34 -27.79 -20.74
N ASP A 214 -89.24 -29.05 -21.16
CA ASP A 214 -87.98 -29.70 -21.48
C ASP A 214 -87.49 -29.35 -22.89
N ALA A 215 -86.32 -29.88 -23.27
CA ALA A 215 -85.71 -29.64 -24.58
C ALA A 215 -86.52 -30.15 -25.77
N ALA A 216 -87.43 -31.10 -25.54
CA ALA A 216 -88.35 -31.57 -26.58
C ALA A 216 -89.61 -30.71 -26.69
N GLY A 217 -89.72 -29.65 -25.88
CA GLY A 217 -90.90 -28.79 -25.80
C GLY A 217 -92.06 -29.43 -25.04
N ALA A 218 -91.82 -30.48 -24.24
CA ALA A 218 -92.85 -31.12 -23.42
C ALA A 218 -92.93 -30.46 -22.02
N PRO A 219 -94.14 -30.25 -21.46
CA PRO A 219 -94.30 -29.59 -20.16
C PRO A 219 -93.75 -30.45 -19.02
N VAL A 220 -92.95 -29.85 -18.15
CA VAL A 220 -92.36 -30.45 -16.95
C VAL A 220 -93.12 -29.96 -15.72
N GLY A 221 -93.82 -30.88 -15.05
CA GLY A 221 -94.66 -30.55 -13.89
C GLY A 221 -95.98 -29.85 -14.25
N SER A 222 -96.65 -29.29 -13.23
CA SER A 222 -97.90 -28.54 -13.40
C SER A 222 -97.65 -27.04 -13.50
N GLU A 223 -98.60 -26.31 -14.08
CA GLU A 223 -98.69 -24.85 -13.93
C GLU A 223 -98.71 -24.47 -12.44
N PHE A 224 -97.94 -23.44 -12.06
CA PHE A 224 -97.89 -22.95 -10.67
C PHE A 224 -97.94 -21.41 -10.62
N VAL A 225 -98.36 -20.88 -9.47
CA VAL A 225 -98.50 -19.45 -9.23
C VAL A 225 -97.17 -18.86 -8.72
N VAL A 226 -96.74 -17.79 -9.36
CA VAL A 226 -95.52 -17.04 -9.07
C VAL A 226 -95.74 -15.97 -7.99
N ASN A 227 -96.75 -15.11 -8.14
CA ASN A 227 -97.02 -14.06 -7.16
C ASN A 227 -97.86 -14.56 -5.98
N SER A 228 -97.80 -13.87 -4.84
CA SER A 228 -98.62 -14.21 -3.66
C SER A 228 -99.96 -13.45 -3.60
N GLY A 229 -100.22 -12.53 -4.54
CA GLY A 229 -101.22 -11.49 -4.41
C GLY A 229 -102.67 -11.95 -4.54
N ALA A 230 -103.41 -11.92 -3.42
CA ALA A 230 -104.87 -11.79 -3.44
C ALA A 230 -105.23 -10.29 -3.63
N GLY A 231 -106.08 -9.99 -4.61
CA GLY A 231 -106.59 -8.64 -4.88
C GLY A 231 -105.81 -7.82 -5.91
N ALA A 232 -104.86 -8.43 -6.64
CA ALA A 232 -104.15 -7.76 -7.73
C ALA A 232 -105.08 -7.51 -8.93
N THR A 233 -105.01 -6.31 -9.51
CA THR A 233 -105.80 -5.85 -10.66
C THR A 233 -104.95 -5.59 -11.90
N SER A 234 -103.63 -5.64 -11.77
CA SER A 234 -102.69 -5.63 -12.88
C SER A 234 -101.40 -6.31 -12.50
N VAL A 235 -100.89 -7.13 -13.41
CA VAL A 235 -99.59 -7.77 -13.28
C VAL A 235 -98.92 -7.89 -14.65
N GLU A 236 -97.61 -7.65 -14.68
CA GLU A 236 -96.72 -7.92 -15.82
C GLU A 236 -95.44 -8.52 -15.24
N SER A 237 -94.91 -9.57 -15.89
CA SER A 237 -93.76 -10.32 -15.40
C SER A 237 -92.60 -10.32 -16.39
N SER A 238 -91.39 -10.40 -15.85
CA SER A 238 -90.19 -10.75 -16.61
C SER A 238 -89.52 -11.94 -15.93
N VAL A 239 -89.04 -12.89 -16.73
CA VAL A 239 -88.30 -14.05 -16.23
C VAL A 239 -86.88 -14.05 -16.80
N THR A 240 -85.91 -14.40 -15.96
CA THR A 240 -84.54 -14.69 -16.39
C THR A 240 -84.04 -15.97 -15.72
N VAL A 241 -83.17 -16.71 -16.40
CA VAL A 241 -82.52 -17.90 -15.84
C VAL A 241 -81.10 -17.54 -15.42
N LEU A 242 -80.80 -17.79 -14.15
CA LEU A 242 -79.51 -17.54 -13.52
C LEU A 242 -78.51 -18.63 -13.93
N ALA A 243 -77.22 -18.33 -13.83
CA ALA A 243 -76.15 -19.29 -14.12
C ALA A 243 -76.23 -20.58 -13.27
N SER A 244 -76.91 -20.54 -12.11
CA SER A 244 -77.18 -21.71 -11.27
C SER A 244 -78.23 -22.68 -11.86
N GLY A 245 -78.93 -22.27 -12.92
CA GLY A 245 -80.10 -22.96 -13.48
C GLY A 245 -81.41 -22.65 -12.73
N ALA A 246 -81.36 -21.91 -11.63
CA ALA A 246 -82.55 -21.30 -11.04
C ALA A 246 -83.09 -20.19 -11.95
N PHE A 247 -84.37 -19.86 -11.87
CA PHE A 247 -84.93 -18.71 -12.57
C PHE A 247 -85.56 -17.71 -11.60
N ALA A 248 -85.36 -16.43 -11.88
CA ALA A 248 -85.98 -15.35 -11.15
C ALA A 248 -87.16 -14.82 -11.97
N VAL A 249 -88.30 -14.61 -11.32
CA VAL A 249 -89.44 -13.94 -11.91
C VAL A 249 -89.67 -12.65 -11.16
N ALA A 250 -89.59 -11.52 -11.87
CA ALA A 250 -89.96 -10.22 -11.36
C ALA A 250 -91.33 -9.85 -11.86
N TRP A 251 -92.06 -9.08 -11.07
CA TRP A 251 -93.32 -8.52 -11.49
C TRP A 251 -93.66 -7.21 -10.83
N TYR A 252 -94.53 -6.46 -11.49
CA TYR A 252 -95.25 -5.36 -10.90
C TYR A 252 -96.67 -5.82 -10.61
N GLU A 253 -97.17 -5.58 -9.40
CA GLU A 253 -98.59 -5.77 -9.09
C GLU A 253 -99.22 -4.49 -8.55
N THR A 254 -100.47 -4.21 -8.96
CA THR A 254 -101.32 -3.18 -8.35
C THR A 254 -102.53 -3.84 -7.70
N GLY A 255 -102.91 -3.45 -6.49
CA GLY A 255 -104.12 -3.99 -5.86
C GLY A 255 -104.53 -3.28 -4.58
N THR A 256 -105.58 -3.79 -3.92
CA THR A 256 -106.12 -3.23 -2.67
C THR A 256 -105.17 -3.34 -1.48
N ALA A 257 -104.16 -4.21 -1.56
CA ALA A 257 -103.12 -4.40 -0.53
C ALA A 257 -101.88 -3.51 -0.73
N GLY A 258 -101.85 -2.70 -1.80
CA GLY A 258 -100.71 -1.87 -2.20
C GLY A 258 -100.26 -2.18 -3.63
N SER A 259 -99.51 -1.26 -4.24
CA SER A 259 -98.75 -1.52 -5.47
C SER A 259 -97.31 -1.85 -5.11
N GLY A 260 -96.62 -2.64 -5.92
CA GLY A 260 -95.21 -2.90 -5.72
C GLY A 260 -94.58 -3.78 -6.78
N HIS A 261 -93.26 -3.64 -6.92
CA HIS A 261 -92.45 -4.57 -7.66
C HIS A 261 -92.00 -5.68 -6.71
N ALA A 262 -92.00 -6.91 -7.18
CA ALA A 262 -91.57 -8.06 -6.39
C ALA A 262 -90.81 -9.05 -7.26
N ILE A 263 -89.94 -9.84 -6.62
CA ILE A 263 -89.17 -10.91 -7.26
C ILE A 263 -89.33 -12.18 -6.45
N GLN A 264 -89.40 -13.33 -7.12
CA GLN A 264 -89.28 -14.64 -6.50
C GLN A 264 -88.33 -15.50 -7.33
N LEU A 265 -87.40 -16.16 -6.64
CA LEU A 265 -86.54 -17.16 -7.24
C LEU A 265 -87.20 -18.53 -7.19
N PHE A 266 -86.94 -19.34 -8.20
CA PHE A 266 -87.41 -20.71 -8.35
C PHE A 266 -86.27 -21.61 -8.82
N SER A 267 -86.27 -22.88 -8.39
CA SER A 267 -85.40 -23.90 -8.97
C SER A 267 -85.78 -24.15 -10.43
N ALA A 268 -84.90 -24.79 -11.19
CA ALA A 268 -85.18 -25.23 -12.57
C ALA A 268 -86.47 -26.06 -12.71
N SER A 269 -86.93 -26.69 -11.63
CA SER A 269 -88.16 -27.49 -11.56
C SER A 269 -89.39 -26.72 -11.04
N GLY A 270 -89.29 -25.42 -10.80
CA GLY A 270 -90.40 -24.55 -10.34
C GLY A 270 -90.61 -24.49 -8.83
N GLY A 271 -89.68 -25.01 -8.01
CA GLY A 271 -89.76 -24.91 -6.56
C GLY A 271 -89.27 -23.54 -6.05
N ARG A 272 -90.04 -22.83 -5.21
CA ARG A 272 -89.62 -21.53 -4.66
C ARG A 272 -88.31 -21.64 -3.90
N ILE A 273 -87.39 -20.73 -4.20
CA ILE A 273 -86.13 -20.53 -3.49
C ILE A 273 -86.24 -19.22 -2.70
N GLY A 274 -86.10 -19.31 -1.38
CA GLY A 274 -86.21 -18.14 -0.49
C GLY A 274 -87.61 -17.52 -0.44
N SER A 275 -87.72 -16.42 0.30
CA SER A 275 -88.93 -15.60 0.37
C SER A 275 -89.05 -14.67 -0.83
N GLN A 276 -90.25 -14.19 -1.11
CA GLN A 276 -90.47 -13.08 -2.03
C GLN A 276 -89.63 -11.86 -1.61
N ILE A 277 -88.99 -11.25 -2.59
CA ILE A 277 -88.19 -10.04 -2.45
C ILE A 277 -89.08 -8.87 -2.86
N ASN A 278 -89.27 -7.92 -1.95
CA ASN A 278 -89.99 -6.70 -2.28
C ASN A 278 -89.01 -5.68 -2.83
N VAL A 279 -89.28 -5.20 -4.03
CA VAL A 279 -88.52 -4.15 -4.68
C VAL A 279 -89.19 -2.81 -4.30
N PRO A 280 -88.41 -1.78 -3.93
CA PRO A 280 -88.97 -0.50 -3.52
C PRO A 280 -90.01 0.03 -4.52
N ASN A 281 -91.24 0.26 -4.04
CA ASN A 281 -92.34 0.75 -4.85
C ASN A 281 -92.27 2.29 -4.99
N GLY A 282 -92.44 2.78 -6.21
CA GLY A 282 -92.54 4.21 -6.48
C GLY A 282 -93.59 4.56 -7.52
N LEU A 283 -94.57 3.70 -7.85
CA LEU A 283 -95.58 3.99 -8.87
C LEU A 283 -96.95 4.39 -8.30
N SER A 284 -97.56 5.43 -8.87
CA SER A 284 -98.99 5.74 -8.75
C SER A 284 -99.71 5.56 -10.10
N GLY A 285 -100.16 4.34 -10.41
CA GLY A 285 -101.26 4.15 -11.38
C GLY A 285 -100.94 3.82 -12.85
N THR A 286 -99.69 3.58 -13.26
CA THR A 286 -99.37 3.10 -14.63
C THR A 286 -98.47 1.86 -14.58
N GLN A 287 -98.67 0.92 -15.50
CA GLN A 287 -98.24 -0.49 -15.45
C GLN A 287 -97.24 -0.79 -16.58
N VAL A 288 -95.95 -0.53 -16.37
CA VAL A 288 -94.91 -1.15 -17.21
C VAL A 288 -94.13 -2.12 -16.34
N GLY A 289 -94.09 -3.37 -16.76
CA GLY A 289 -93.49 -4.46 -16.01
C GLY A 289 -91.99 -4.26 -15.81
N PRO A 290 -91.43 -4.79 -14.71
CA PRO A 290 -89.99 -4.80 -14.53
C PRO A 290 -89.33 -5.72 -15.56
N LYS A 291 -88.09 -5.43 -15.95
CA LYS A 291 -87.27 -6.33 -16.77
C LYS A 291 -86.12 -6.90 -15.95
N LEU A 292 -85.85 -8.19 -16.15
CA LEU A 292 -84.75 -8.91 -15.53
C LEU A 292 -83.70 -9.31 -16.55
N VAL A 293 -82.44 -9.30 -16.12
CA VAL A 293 -81.37 -10.02 -16.81
C VAL A 293 -80.52 -10.80 -15.82
N ALA A 294 -80.07 -11.99 -16.22
CA ALA A 294 -79.07 -12.72 -15.46
C ALA A 294 -77.69 -12.13 -15.75
N LEU A 295 -76.87 -11.98 -14.70
CA LEU A 295 -75.52 -11.47 -14.82
C LEU A 295 -74.53 -12.62 -14.89
N ALA A 296 -73.42 -12.42 -15.60
CA ALA A 296 -72.36 -13.42 -15.75
C ALA A 296 -71.80 -13.89 -14.38
N GLU A 297 -71.84 -13.02 -13.38
CA GLU A 297 -71.41 -13.32 -12.00
C GLU A 297 -72.43 -14.14 -11.18
N GLY A 298 -73.51 -14.62 -11.82
CA GLY A 298 -74.49 -15.53 -11.23
C GLY A 298 -75.69 -14.86 -10.56
N GLY A 299 -75.63 -13.55 -10.30
CA GLY A 299 -76.76 -12.74 -9.86
C GLY A 299 -77.71 -12.33 -10.98
N PHE A 300 -78.57 -11.35 -10.70
CA PHE A 300 -79.44 -10.75 -11.70
C PHE A 300 -79.64 -9.26 -11.45
N ALA A 301 -79.93 -8.51 -12.50
CA ALA A 301 -80.29 -7.11 -12.41
C ALA A 301 -81.76 -6.92 -12.79
N LEU A 302 -82.42 -6.01 -12.08
CA LEU A 302 -83.79 -5.60 -12.30
C LEU A 302 -83.79 -4.16 -12.78
N ALA A 303 -84.48 -3.86 -13.87
CA ALA A 303 -84.82 -2.50 -14.27
C ALA A 303 -86.34 -2.28 -14.13
N TRP A 304 -86.76 -1.15 -13.55
CA TRP A 304 -88.18 -0.81 -13.41
C TRP A 304 -88.41 0.70 -13.48
N THR A 305 -89.65 1.08 -13.75
CA THR A 305 -90.08 2.48 -13.76
C THR A 305 -90.65 2.88 -12.39
N ALA A 306 -90.30 4.07 -11.90
CA ALA A 306 -90.85 4.66 -10.67
C ALA A 306 -91.00 6.19 -10.79
N ASN A 307 -91.96 6.80 -10.08
CA ASN A 307 -92.25 8.24 -10.17
C ASN A 307 -92.57 8.94 -8.83
N THR A 308 -92.43 8.28 -7.68
CA THR A 308 -92.80 8.82 -6.37
C THR A 308 -91.83 8.43 -5.26
N GLY A 309 -91.85 9.18 -4.15
CA GLY A 309 -91.06 8.90 -2.95
C GLY A 309 -89.56 9.20 -3.13
N THR A 310 -88.70 8.38 -2.51
CA THR A 310 -87.24 8.44 -2.69
C THR A 310 -86.78 7.89 -4.05
N LEU A 311 -87.72 7.36 -4.85
CA LEU A 311 -87.52 6.85 -6.20
C LEU A 311 -88.26 7.75 -7.20
N SER A 312 -87.88 9.02 -7.21
CA SER A 312 -88.33 10.01 -8.18
C SER A 312 -87.12 10.82 -8.60
N ASP A 313 -87.10 11.21 -9.88
CA ASP A 313 -86.13 12.15 -10.42
C ASP A 313 -86.61 13.62 -10.35
N GLY A 314 -87.81 13.83 -9.81
CA GLY A 314 -88.44 15.13 -9.58
C GLY A 314 -89.23 15.70 -10.76
N SER A 315 -89.32 15.03 -11.91
CA SER A 315 -89.98 15.60 -13.10
C SER A 315 -90.90 14.63 -13.86
N GLY A 316 -90.83 13.33 -13.62
CA GLY A 316 -91.78 12.37 -14.19
C GLY A 316 -91.58 10.93 -13.72
N ARG A 317 -91.92 9.99 -14.60
CA ARG A 317 -91.45 8.60 -14.50
C ARG A 317 -89.95 8.55 -14.75
N ALA A 318 -89.24 7.76 -13.95
CA ALA A 318 -87.81 7.55 -14.01
C ALA A 318 -87.48 6.06 -14.02
N VAL A 319 -86.32 5.70 -14.54
CA VAL A 319 -85.86 4.32 -14.62
C VAL A 319 -84.87 4.03 -13.52
N PHE A 320 -85.13 2.99 -12.75
CA PHE A 320 -84.27 2.52 -11.67
C PHE A 320 -83.77 1.13 -11.96
N VAL A 321 -82.58 0.84 -11.46
CA VAL A 321 -81.95 -0.47 -11.55
C VAL A 321 -81.49 -0.94 -10.18
N GLN A 322 -81.58 -2.24 -9.94
CA GLN A 322 -81.14 -2.88 -8.70
C GLN A 322 -80.51 -4.21 -9.06
N VAL A 323 -79.32 -4.44 -8.54
CA VAL A 323 -78.63 -5.71 -8.70
C VAL A 323 -78.93 -6.57 -7.48
N PHE A 324 -79.09 -7.86 -7.73
CA PHE A 324 -79.27 -8.90 -6.74
C PHE A 324 -78.25 -10.01 -6.95
N ASP A 325 -77.81 -10.66 -5.87
CA ASP A 325 -77.04 -11.88 -5.99
C ASP A 325 -77.91 -13.08 -6.42
N ALA A 326 -77.26 -14.24 -6.61
CA ALA A 326 -77.93 -15.48 -7.01
C ALA A 326 -79.00 -15.98 -6.01
N MET A 327 -79.00 -15.44 -4.79
CA MET A 327 -79.93 -15.78 -3.72
C MET A 327 -80.98 -14.67 -3.52
N GLY A 328 -80.95 -13.62 -4.33
CA GLY A 328 -81.89 -12.51 -4.30
C GLY A 328 -81.63 -11.46 -3.22
N GLN A 329 -80.42 -11.40 -2.64
CA GLN A 329 -80.03 -10.29 -1.78
C GLN A 329 -79.65 -9.09 -2.63
N ALA A 330 -80.02 -7.88 -2.21
CA ALA A 330 -79.76 -6.64 -2.96
C ALA A 330 -78.30 -6.17 -2.81
N ALA A 331 -77.62 -5.90 -3.93
CA ALA A 331 -76.27 -5.37 -3.99
C ALA A 331 -76.31 -3.84 -3.99
N GLY A 332 -76.30 -3.26 -2.79
CA GLY A 332 -76.53 -1.82 -2.61
C GLY A 332 -78.01 -1.45 -2.73
N GLY A 333 -78.29 -0.15 -2.83
CA GLY A 333 -79.65 0.38 -3.02
C GLY A 333 -80.00 0.65 -4.50
N PRO A 334 -81.27 0.99 -4.80
CA PRO A 334 -81.70 1.30 -6.15
C PRO A 334 -80.89 2.43 -6.77
N MET A 335 -80.45 2.24 -8.01
CA MET A 335 -79.70 3.23 -8.77
C MET A 335 -80.59 3.88 -9.82
N LEU A 336 -80.51 5.21 -9.95
CA LEU A 336 -81.19 5.94 -11.02
C LEU A 336 -80.43 5.73 -12.35
N ALA A 337 -81.11 5.19 -13.36
CA ALA A 337 -80.55 4.97 -14.68
C ALA A 337 -80.49 6.25 -15.50
N ASN A 338 -81.60 6.99 -15.60
CA ASN A 338 -81.61 8.26 -16.32
C ASN A 338 -80.89 9.37 -15.54
N SER A 339 -80.08 10.15 -16.24
CA SER A 339 -79.47 11.39 -15.75
C SER A 339 -80.23 12.62 -16.22
N GLN A 340 -80.91 12.52 -17.37
CA GLN A 340 -81.91 13.46 -17.85
C GLN A 340 -83.24 13.15 -17.17
N THR A 341 -83.79 14.14 -16.48
CA THR A 341 -84.97 13.96 -15.63
C THR A 341 -86.22 14.62 -16.22
N LEU A 342 -86.08 15.38 -17.31
CA LEU A 342 -87.20 16.10 -17.91
C LEU A 342 -88.12 15.14 -18.69
N GLY A 343 -89.42 15.16 -18.42
CA GLY A 343 -90.38 14.25 -19.07
C GLY A 343 -90.50 12.90 -18.38
N ASP A 344 -91.14 11.94 -19.05
CA ASP A 344 -91.24 10.55 -18.55
C ASP A 344 -90.18 9.66 -19.21
N GLN A 345 -89.42 8.96 -18.38
CA GLN A 345 -88.56 7.85 -18.74
C GLN A 345 -89.21 6.54 -18.27
N PHE A 346 -89.58 5.68 -19.22
CA PHE A 346 -90.38 4.49 -18.94
C PHE A 346 -90.07 3.36 -19.92
N ASP A 347 -90.64 2.18 -19.66
CA ASP A 347 -90.44 0.98 -20.48
C ASP A 347 -88.97 0.58 -20.62
N PRO A 348 -88.31 0.25 -19.49
CA PRO A 348 -86.91 -0.10 -19.52
C PRO A 348 -86.71 -1.48 -20.15
N THR A 349 -85.59 -1.68 -20.81
CA THR A 349 -85.06 -3.01 -21.15
C THR A 349 -83.68 -3.15 -20.58
N ILE A 350 -83.23 -4.38 -20.33
CA ILE A 350 -81.96 -4.64 -19.69
C ILE A 350 -81.30 -5.86 -20.32
N THR A 351 -80.01 -5.74 -20.62
CA THR A 351 -79.23 -6.85 -21.15
C THR A 351 -77.84 -6.91 -20.52
N ALA A 352 -77.28 -8.11 -20.39
CA ALA A 352 -75.96 -8.30 -19.82
C ALA A 352 -74.89 -8.01 -20.89
N LEU A 353 -73.73 -7.55 -20.44
CA LEU A 353 -72.57 -7.30 -21.28
C LEU A 353 -71.51 -8.37 -21.02
N GLY A 354 -70.77 -8.77 -22.04
CA GLY A 354 -69.66 -9.72 -21.92
C GLY A 354 -68.52 -9.24 -21.02
N SER A 355 -68.44 -7.93 -20.74
CA SER A 355 -67.53 -7.36 -19.72
C SER A 355 -67.94 -7.63 -18.27
N GLY A 356 -69.08 -8.27 -18.03
CA GLY A 356 -69.63 -8.52 -16.69
C GLY A 356 -70.60 -7.42 -16.22
N GLY A 357 -70.71 -6.31 -16.94
CA GLY A 357 -71.72 -5.26 -16.71
C GLY A 357 -73.10 -5.61 -17.27
N PHE A 358 -73.99 -4.63 -17.23
CA PHE A 358 -75.26 -4.65 -17.94
C PHE A 358 -75.58 -3.28 -18.52
N MET A 359 -76.39 -3.26 -19.56
CA MET A 359 -76.86 -2.03 -20.19
C MET A 359 -78.38 -1.97 -20.09
N VAL A 360 -78.89 -0.79 -19.78
CA VAL A 360 -80.32 -0.53 -19.64
C VAL A 360 -80.73 0.51 -20.67
N SER A 361 -81.76 0.23 -21.46
CA SER A 361 -82.42 1.23 -22.31
C SER A 361 -83.79 1.58 -21.79
N TRP A 362 -84.36 2.70 -22.23
CA TRP A 362 -85.72 3.11 -21.92
C TRP A 362 -86.26 4.07 -22.96
N THR A 363 -87.59 4.20 -22.99
CA THR A 363 -88.29 5.21 -23.78
C THR A 363 -88.31 6.53 -23.01
N ASP A 364 -87.82 7.60 -23.63
CA ASP A 364 -87.80 8.96 -23.13
C ASP A 364 -88.81 9.83 -23.90
N SER A 365 -89.90 10.20 -23.23
CA SER A 365 -90.91 11.13 -23.77
C SER A 365 -90.60 12.54 -23.27
N ALA A 366 -89.73 13.25 -23.98
CA ALA A 366 -89.37 14.62 -23.64
C ALA A 366 -90.59 15.55 -23.83
N GLY A 367 -91.17 16.03 -22.74
CA GLY A 367 -92.28 16.98 -22.77
C GLY A 367 -91.85 18.39 -23.20
N ALA A 368 -91.62 18.62 -24.50
CA ALA A 368 -91.80 19.91 -25.20
C ALA A 368 -91.27 19.86 -26.65
N GLY A 369 -92.17 19.74 -27.64
CA GLY A 369 -91.97 20.24 -29.00
C GLY A 369 -91.56 19.20 -30.06
N ALA A 370 -92.58 18.70 -30.77
CA ALA A 370 -92.61 17.67 -31.82
C ALA A 370 -92.61 16.22 -31.28
N ASP A 371 -93.82 15.78 -30.89
CA ASP A 371 -94.42 14.43 -30.66
C ASP A 371 -93.63 13.10 -30.85
N ASP A 372 -92.30 13.03 -30.72
CA ASP A 372 -91.51 11.81 -30.99
C ASP A 372 -90.68 11.32 -29.78
N ASP A 373 -91.11 10.21 -29.14
CA ASP A 373 -90.35 9.50 -28.09
C ASP A 373 -88.99 8.98 -28.60
N GLN A 374 -87.97 8.90 -27.73
CA GLN A 374 -86.60 8.45 -28.06
C GLN A 374 -86.17 7.25 -27.21
N VAL A 375 -85.19 6.47 -27.67
CA VAL A 375 -84.62 5.36 -26.88
C VAL A 375 -83.27 5.78 -26.31
N LYS A 376 -83.22 5.97 -24.99
CA LYS A 376 -82.01 6.28 -24.22
C LYS A 376 -81.41 5.02 -23.65
N ALA A 377 -80.13 5.05 -23.29
CA ALA A 377 -79.51 3.97 -22.57
C ALA A 377 -78.36 4.40 -21.66
N ARG A 378 -77.99 3.51 -20.74
CA ARG A 378 -76.84 3.66 -19.84
C ARG A 378 -76.22 2.32 -19.48
N ILE A 379 -74.90 2.34 -19.31
CA ILE A 379 -74.09 1.17 -18.98
C ILE A 379 -73.84 1.16 -17.47
N PHE A 380 -73.87 -0.03 -16.87
CA PHE A 380 -73.51 -0.28 -15.48
C PHE A 380 -72.43 -1.34 -15.42
N THR A 381 -71.32 -1.04 -14.76
CA THR A 381 -70.17 -1.96 -14.64
C THR A 381 -69.99 -2.43 -13.20
N PRO A 382 -69.50 -3.67 -13.00
CA PRO A 382 -69.17 -4.18 -11.69
C PRO A 382 -68.01 -3.40 -11.07
N GLN A 383 -68.08 -3.20 -9.75
CA GLN A 383 -67.06 -2.58 -8.91
C GLN A 383 -66.48 -3.65 -7.99
N TYR A 384 -65.18 -3.83 -8.08
CA TYR A 384 -64.45 -4.85 -7.32
C TYR A 384 -63.65 -4.22 -6.18
N PRO A 385 -63.56 -4.89 -5.02
CA PRO A 385 -62.61 -4.54 -3.96
C PRO A 385 -61.19 -4.46 -4.52
N VAL A 386 -60.41 -3.48 -4.05
CA VAL A 386 -58.97 -3.49 -4.27
C VAL A 386 -58.37 -4.46 -3.28
N GLU A 387 -57.54 -5.39 -3.75
CA GLU A 387 -56.74 -6.30 -2.93
C GLU A 387 -55.29 -6.21 -3.40
N ILE A 388 -54.36 -5.94 -2.50
CA ILE A 388 -52.92 -6.07 -2.78
C ILE A 388 -52.63 -7.58 -2.89
N THR A 389 -52.05 -7.99 -4.02
CA THR A 389 -51.84 -9.40 -4.39
C THR A 389 -50.37 -9.76 -4.59
N SER A 390 -49.46 -8.77 -4.60
CA SER A 390 -48.03 -8.99 -4.85
C SER A 390 -47.36 -9.99 -3.90
N ASP A 391 -47.97 -10.28 -2.75
CA ASP A 391 -47.51 -11.22 -1.73
C ASP A 391 -48.47 -12.40 -1.51
N GLY A 392 -49.47 -12.57 -2.39
CA GLY A 392 -50.53 -13.56 -2.20
C GLY A 392 -51.68 -13.10 -1.29
N GLY A 393 -51.78 -11.80 -0.98
CA GLY A 393 -52.91 -11.22 -0.26
C GLY A 393 -52.76 -11.23 1.26
N ALA A 394 -51.54 -11.14 1.78
CA ALA A 394 -51.33 -11.02 3.22
C ALA A 394 -51.32 -9.54 3.66
N ASP A 395 -51.68 -9.30 4.92
CA ASP A 395 -51.68 -7.96 5.50
C ASP A 395 -50.24 -7.39 5.58
N ASP A 396 -49.25 -8.28 5.68
CA ASP A 396 -47.83 -7.95 5.76
C ASP A 396 -47.02 -8.77 4.74
N ALA A 397 -46.16 -8.08 3.99
CA ALA A 397 -45.23 -8.70 3.06
C ALA A 397 -43.80 -8.55 3.57
N THR A 398 -42.95 -9.55 3.30
CA THR A 398 -41.50 -9.43 3.46
C THR A 398 -40.85 -9.59 2.10
N VAL A 399 -40.03 -8.61 1.73
CA VAL A 399 -39.30 -8.61 0.46
C VAL A 399 -37.82 -8.38 0.74
N THR A 400 -36.97 -8.90 -0.14
CA THR A 400 -35.52 -8.62 -0.10
C THR A 400 -35.19 -7.68 -1.24
N ALA A 401 -34.54 -6.58 -0.91
CA ALA A 401 -33.89 -5.70 -1.88
C ALA A 401 -32.38 -5.77 -1.63
N ASN A 402 -31.58 -5.76 -2.69
CA ASN A 402 -30.15 -5.65 -2.51
C ASN A 402 -29.78 -4.22 -2.17
N GLU A 403 -28.71 -4.03 -1.40
CA GLU A 403 -28.11 -2.72 -1.26
C GLU A 403 -27.64 -2.13 -2.59
N ASN A 404 -27.31 -0.85 -2.58
CA ASN A 404 -26.89 -0.09 -3.77
C ASN A 404 -27.96 -0.02 -4.89
N GLN A 405 -29.20 -0.43 -4.61
CA GLN A 405 -30.34 -0.38 -5.54
C GLN A 405 -31.49 0.47 -5.01
N LEU A 406 -32.11 1.27 -5.88
CA LEU A 406 -33.30 2.04 -5.52
C LEU A 406 -34.58 1.21 -5.54
N SER A 407 -34.68 0.24 -6.45
CA SER A 407 -35.91 -0.53 -6.63
C SER A 407 -36.07 -1.60 -5.56
N VAL A 408 -37.25 -1.67 -4.96
CA VAL A 408 -37.56 -2.64 -3.90
C VAL A 408 -38.38 -3.78 -4.47
N THR A 409 -39.60 -3.49 -4.86
CA THR A 409 -40.55 -4.48 -5.39
C THR A 409 -41.66 -3.77 -6.15
N GLN A 410 -42.36 -4.52 -6.99
CA GLN A 410 -43.60 -4.07 -7.60
C GLN A 410 -44.76 -4.45 -6.68
N VAL A 411 -45.40 -3.45 -6.06
CA VAL A 411 -46.65 -3.66 -5.35
C VAL A 411 -47.75 -3.82 -6.39
N GLY A 412 -48.32 -5.01 -6.46
CA GLY A 412 -49.38 -5.35 -7.38
C GLY A 412 -50.67 -5.47 -6.62
N ALA A 413 -51.72 -4.81 -7.09
CA ALA A 413 -53.07 -4.97 -6.58
C ALA A 413 -54.02 -5.31 -7.71
N THR A 414 -55.09 -6.02 -7.38
CA THR A 414 -56.17 -6.36 -8.32
C THR A 414 -57.49 -5.79 -7.83
N ALA A 415 -58.33 -5.41 -8.77
CA ALA A 415 -59.72 -5.05 -8.53
C ALA A 415 -60.57 -5.71 -9.62
N GLY A 416 -60.50 -7.04 -9.71
CA GLY A 416 -61.15 -7.80 -10.80
C GLY A 416 -60.76 -7.26 -12.19
N SER A 417 -61.76 -7.07 -13.05
CA SER A 417 -61.56 -6.50 -14.40
C SER A 417 -61.28 -4.99 -14.41
N ALA A 418 -61.33 -4.30 -13.26
CA ALA A 418 -61.13 -2.86 -13.12
C ALA A 418 -59.72 -2.47 -12.61
N SER A 419 -58.73 -3.36 -12.73
CA SER A 419 -57.39 -3.15 -12.17
C SER A 419 -56.63 -1.93 -12.75
N ALA A 420 -57.08 -1.36 -13.88
CA ALA A 420 -56.49 -0.16 -14.48
C ALA A 420 -56.72 1.14 -13.69
N ASP A 421 -57.70 1.17 -12.78
CA ASP A 421 -58.06 2.37 -12.01
C ASP A 421 -57.43 2.41 -10.61
N ILE A 422 -56.53 1.47 -10.29
CA ILE A 422 -55.86 1.39 -9.00
C ILE A 422 -54.76 2.46 -8.91
N ARG A 423 -54.70 3.15 -7.78
CA ARG A 423 -53.67 4.11 -7.41
C ARG A 423 -52.94 3.66 -6.16
N TYR A 424 -51.62 3.72 -6.24
CA TYR A 424 -50.73 3.36 -5.14
C TYR A 424 -50.22 4.60 -4.42
N THR A 425 -50.21 4.55 -3.10
CA THR A 425 -49.71 5.61 -2.23
C THR A 425 -48.98 4.99 -1.05
N ILE A 426 -47.93 5.64 -0.57
CA ILE A 426 -47.37 5.33 0.75
C ILE A 426 -48.17 6.14 1.77
N ASP A 427 -48.71 5.48 2.79
CA ASP A 427 -49.60 6.10 3.78
C ASP A 427 -49.20 5.83 5.24
N GLY A 428 -48.08 5.12 5.46
CA GLY A 428 -47.54 4.84 6.78
C GLY A 428 -46.30 3.94 6.73
N GLY A 429 -45.97 3.33 7.87
CA GLY A 429 -44.71 2.60 8.09
C GLY A 429 -43.69 3.45 8.83
N GLU A 430 -42.83 2.83 9.66
CA GLU A 430 -41.83 3.55 10.44
C GLU A 430 -40.83 4.27 9.53
N ASP A 431 -40.56 3.67 8.37
CA ASP A 431 -39.54 4.10 7.43
C ASP A 431 -40.13 4.75 6.18
N ALA A 432 -41.42 5.11 6.19
CA ALA A 432 -42.14 5.66 5.03
C ALA A 432 -41.41 6.81 4.32
N GLY A 433 -40.70 7.65 5.09
CA GLY A 433 -39.92 8.77 4.59
C GLY A 433 -38.69 8.41 3.77
N LEU A 434 -38.31 7.13 3.71
CA LEU A 434 -37.21 6.60 2.91
C LEU A 434 -37.67 6.08 1.54
N PHE A 435 -38.99 6.00 1.30
CA PHE A 435 -39.56 5.37 0.11
C PHE A 435 -40.35 6.35 -0.76
N THR A 436 -40.50 5.95 -2.02
CA THR A 436 -41.45 6.48 -2.99
C THR A 436 -42.16 5.33 -3.67
N ILE A 437 -43.39 5.57 -4.12
CA ILE A 437 -44.15 4.60 -4.92
C ILE A 437 -44.69 5.27 -6.17
N ASP A 438 -44.47 4.66 -7.32
CA ASP A 438 -45.09 5.14 -8.55
C ASP A 438 -46.60 4.90 -8.49
N THR A 439 -47.36 6.01 -8.58
CA THR A 439 -48.81 6.00 -8.30
C THR A 439 -49.64 5.16 -9.28
N ALA A 440 -49.11 4.82 -10.46
CA ALA A 440 -49.84 4.07 -11.49
C ALA A 440 -49.39 2.61 -11.56
N SER A 441 -48.08 2.36 -11.51
CA SER A 441 -47.53 1.01 -11.59
C SER A 441 -47.54 0.31 -10.23
N GLY A 442 -47.28 1.03 -9.13
CA GLY A 442 -47.03 0.45 -7.81
C GLY A 442 -45.57 0.10 -7.55
N LEU A 443 -44.62 0.62 -8.34
CA LEU A 443 -43.20 0.34 -8.14
C LEU A 443 -42.75 1.05 -6.86
N LEU A 444 -42.48 0.27 -5.82
CA LEU A 444 -41.92 0.75 -4.57
C LEU A 444 -40.40 0.88 -4.74
N SER A 445 -39.86 2.02 -4.36
CA SER A 445 -38.43 2.30 -4.43
C SER A 445 -37.98 3.11 -3.23
N PHE A 446 -36.73 2.97 -2.83
CA PHE A 446 -36.10 3.91 -1.91
C PHE A 446 -35.86 5.26 -2.60
N LEU A 447 -35.79 6.33 -1.82
CA LEU A 447 -35.41 7.68 -2.27
C LEU A 447 -33.89 7.78 -2.49
N MET A 448 -33.11 7.02 -1.73
CA MET A 448 -31.66 6.84 -1.84
C MET A 448 -31.36 5.35 -1.79
N ALA A 449 -30.29 4.85 -2.39
CA ALA A 449 -29.99 3.42 -2.30
C ALA A 449 -29.56 3.07 -0.86
N PRO A 450 -30.07 1.97 -0.27
CA PRO A 450 -29.63 1.51 1.04
C PRO A 450 -28.20 0.96 0.94
N ASP A 451 -27.52 0.99 2.06
CA ASP A 451 -26.15 0.52 2.30
C ASP A 451 -26.26 -0.43 3.50
N PHE A 452 -25.95 -1.71 3.29
CA PHE A 452 -26.17 -2.77 4.27
C PHE A 452 -25.22 -2.61 5.47
N GLU A 453 -24.03 -2.08 5.26
CA GLU A 453 -23.04 -1.85 6.31
C GLU A 453 -23.28 -0.52 7.05
N SER A 454 -24.11 0.36 6.49
CA SER A 454 -24.55 1.62 7.11
C SER A 454 -26.08 1.80 7.07
N PRO A 455 -26.85 0.98 7.81
CA PRO A 455 -28.31 1.11 7.86
C PRO A 455 -28.73 2.50 8.35
N TRP A 456 -29.80 3.06 7.76
CA TRP A 456 -30.41 4.32 8.24
C TRP A 456 -31.05 4.22 9.64
N GLY A 457 -31.09 3.01 10.23
CA GLY A 457 -31.66 2.70 11.53
C GLY A 457 -30.79 1.76 12.36
N SER A 458 -31.41 0.91 13.19
CA SER A 458 -30.70 -0.07 14.03
C SER A 458 -30.41 -1.41 13.32
N ASP A 459 -30.96 -1.60 12.13
CA ASP A 459 -31.01 -2.85 11.40
C ASP A 459 -31.22 -2.61 9.89
N ASN A 460 -31.06 -3.69 9.11
CA ASN A 460 -31.28 -3.74 7.66
C ASN A 460 -32.72 -4.14 7.31
N LEU A 461 -33.69 -3.72 8.14
CA LEU A 461 -35.11 -3.99 7.98
C LEU A 461 -35.87 -2.67 7.94
N TYR A 462 -36.53 -2.38 6.83
CA TYR A 462 -37.29 -1.15 6.65
C TYR A 462 -38.76 -1.44 6.43
N THR A 463 -39.64 -0.78 7.18
CA THR A 463 -41.08 -0.99 7.10
C THR A 463 -41.79 0.19 6.42
N VAL A 464 -42.55 -0.10 5.37
CA VAL A 464 -43.35 0.89 4.65
C VAL A 464 -44.76 0.36 4.43
N ARG A 465 -45.76 1.16 4.77
CA ARG A 465 -47.15 0.84 4.49
C ARG A 465 -47.55 1.46 3.17
N VAL A 466 -47.95 0.60 2.24
CA VAL A 466 -48.44 0.96 0.93
C VAL A 466 -49.95 0.74 0.89
N ARG A 467 -50.66 1.66 0.26
CA ARG A 467 -52.09 1.59 0.02
C ARG A 467 -52.34 1.55 -1.48
N ALA A 468 -53.10 0.54 -1.92
CA ALA A 468 -53.70 0.48 -3.23
C ALA A 468 -55.17 0.90 -3.12
N SER A 469 -55.64 1.78 -3.99
CA SER A 469 -57.01 2.31 -3.91
C SER A 469 -57.62 2.56 -5.27
N ASN A 470 -58.94 2.34 -5.38
CA ASN A 470 -59.78 2.93 -6.42
C ASN A 470 -60.73 3.93 -5.74
N ILE A 471 -61.70 4.48 -6.47
CA ILE A 471 -62.62 5.49 -5.90
C ILE A 471 -63.58 4.92 -4.83
N TYR A 472 -63.71 3.59 -4.72
CA TYR A 472 -64.66 2.92 -3.85
C TYR A 472 -64.01 2.11 -2.71
N TYR A 473 -62.83 1.56 -2.96
CA TYR A 473 -62.15 0.61 -2.09
C TYR A 473 -60.66 0.95 -1.96
N SER A 474 -60.09 0.61 -0.82
CA SER A 474 -58.66 0.64 -0.63
C SER A 474 -58.23 -0.53 0.22
N ASP A 475 -57.07 -1.06 -0.11
CA ASP A 475 -56.38 -2.05 0.69
C ASP A 475 -54.97 -1.53 0.99
N ALA A 476 -54.43 -1.91 2.15
CA ALA A 476 -53.15 -1.42 2.60
C ALA A 476 -52.34 -2.51 3.28
N GLN A 477 -51.10 -2.63 2.86
CA GLN A 477 -50.16 -3.66 3.26
C GLN A 477 -48.93 -3.02 3.87
N THR A 478 -48.41 -3.61 4.96
CA THR A 478 -47.10 -3.25 5.47
C THR A 478 -46.05 -4.12 4.79
N ILE A 479 -45.07 -3.50 4.13
CA ILE A 479 -43.97 -4.19 3.49
C ILE A 479 -42.74 -4.00 4.38
N THR A 480 -42.20 -5.11 4.87
CA THR A 480 -40.88 -5.17 5.50
C THR A 480 -39.86 -5.51 4.43
N VAL A 481 -38.95 -4.59 4.17
CA VAL A 481 -37.85 -4.72 3.22
C VAL A 481 -36.61 -5.12 3.99
N SER A 482 -36.14 -6.35 3.82
CA SER A 482 -34.82 -6.77 4.26
C SER A 482 -33.80 -6.36 3.21
N ILE A 483 -32.76 -5.65 3.62
CA ILE A 483 -31.62 -5.43 2.71
C ILE A 483 -30.78 -6.69 2.70
N GLY A 484 -30.47 -7.17 1.50
CA GLY A 484 -29.46 -8.19 1.26
C GLY A 484 -28.12 -7.53 1.04
N ASP A 485 -27.13 -8.01 1.78
CA ASP A 485 -25.71 -7.73 1.59
C ASP A 485 -25.29 -8.17 0.18
N VAL A 486 -24.66 -7.26 -0.55
CA VAL A 486 -23.99 -7.51 -1.82
C VAL A 486 -22.50 -7.34 -1.57
N ASN A 487 -21.72 -8.39 -1.86
CA ASN A 487 -20.27 -8.32 -1.72
C ASN A 487 -19.68 -7.19 -2.56
N GLU A 488 -18.97 -6.28 -1.90
CA GLU A 488 -18.25 -5.17 -2.49
C GLU A 488 -16.84 -5.62 -2.86
N ALA A 489 -16.23 -4.99 -3.87
CA ALA A 489 -14.80 -5.24 -4.08
C ALA A 489 -14.00 -4.63 -2.92
N PRO A 490 -12.98 -5.32 -2.36
CA PRO A 490 -12.17 -4.79 -1.28
C PRO A 490 -11.60 -3.44 -1.67
N ARG A 491 -11.73 -2.43 -0.80
CA ARG A 491 -11.19 -1.11 -1.07
C ARG A 491 -9.76 -1.04 -0.59
N ILE A 492 -8.80 -0.83 -1.50
CA ILE A 492 -7.44 -0.46 -1.11
C ILE A 492 -7.48 0.91 -0.42
N ILE A 493 -7.12 0.96 0.85
CA ILE A 493 -7.14 2.15 1.71
C ILE A 493 -5.73 2.69 2.02
N SER A 494 -4.71 1.86 1.85
CA SER A 494 -3.31 2.28 1.94
C SER A 494 -2.93 3.25 0.81
N ASN A 495 -1.85 4.01 1.02
CA ASN A 495 -1.20 4.83 0.00
C ASN A 495 -2.12 5.88 -0.66
N GLY A 496 -3.13 6.37 0.08
CA GLY A 496 -4.09 7.37 -0.40
C GLY A 496 -5.37 6.80 -1.00
N GLY A 497 -5.48 5.47 -1.17
CA GLY A 497 -6.72 4.75 -1.49
C GLY A 497 -7.44 5.18 -2.78
N GLY A 498 -6.71 5.80 -3.72
CA GLY A 498 -7.17 6.16 -5.06
C GLY A 498 -6.70 5.16 -6.13
N THR A 499 -6.99 5.45 -7.40
CA THR A 499 -6.57 4.62 -8.54
C THR A 499 -5.06 4.63 -8.79
N THR A 500 -4.37 5.68 -8.34
CA THR A 500 -2.91 5.80 -8.39
C THR A 500 -2.39 6.31 -7.05
N ALA A 501 -1.28 5.75 -6.60
CA ALA A 501 -0.55 6.16 -5.41
C ALA A 501 0.90 6.46 -5.78
N SER A 502 1.38 7.65 -5.47
CA SER A 502 2.78 8.02 -5.66
C SER A 502 3.52 7.89 -4.34
N LEU A 503 4.59 7.11 -4.34
CA LEU A 503 5.44 6.86 -3.19
C LEU A 503 6.86 7.31 -3.51
N GLN A 504 7.55 7.78 -2.48
CA GLN A 504 9.00 7.99 -2.53
C GLN A 504 9.64 6.92 -1.67
N ARG A 505 10.61 6.22 -2.23
CA ARG A 505 11.39 5.22 -1.51
C ARG A 505 12.85 5.48 -1.70
N GLN A 506 13.57 5.39 -0.60
CA GLN A 506 15.01 5.36 -0.64
C GLN A 506 15.45 4.07 -1.33
N GLU A 507 16.51 4.17 -2.13
CA GLU A 507 17.21 3.01 -2.67
C GLU A 507 17.76 2.08 -1.57
N ASN A 508 18.34 0.95 -1.96
CA ASN A 508 18.95 -0.03 -1.05
C ASN A 508 17.96 -0.67 -0.04
N SER A 509 16.66 -0.46 -0.23
CA SER A 509 15.58 -1.07 0.54
C SER A 509 14.61 -1.80 -0.37
N ILE A 510 14.32 -3.06 -0.04
CA ILE A 510 13.26 -3.82 -0.73
C ILE A 510 11.85 -3.42 -0.28
N ALA A 511 11.70 -2.71 0.84
CA ALA A 511 10.39 -2.41 1.39
C ALA A 511 9.72 -1.28 0.58
N VAL A 512 8.60 -1.59 -0.07
CA VAL A 512 7.81 -0.58 -0.80
C VAL A 512 6.70 -0.11 0.12
N THR A 513 5.67 -0.88 0.34
CA THR A 513 4.56 -0.45 1.19
C THR A 513 3.78 -1.68 1.60
N THR A 514 2.82 -1.50 2.49
CA THR A 514 1.80 -2.51 2.70
C THR A 514 0.54 -2.03 2.00
N VAL A 515 0.12 -2.79 1.00
CA VAL A 515 -1.20 -2.65 0.39
C VAL A 515 -2.18 -3.16 1.42
N VAL A 516 -2.89 -2.23 2.04
CA VAL A 516 -3.96 -2.54 2.97
C VAL A 516 -5.25 -2.23 2.26
N ALA A 517 -6.10 -3.24 2.17
CA ALA A 517 -7.46 -3.10 1.72
C ALA A 517 -8.39 -3.53 2.84
N SER A 518 -9.47 -2.79 2.98
CA SER A 518 -10.60 -3.19 3.81
C SER A 518 -11.69 -3.65 2.87
N ASP A 519 -12.15 -4.86 3.11
CA ASP A 519 -13.42 -5.32 2.60
C ASP A 519 -14.53 -4.80 3.52
N LEU A 520 -15.64 -4.33 2.96
CA LEU A 520 -16.69 -3.66 3.73
C LEU A 520 -17.52 -4.71 4.51
N GLU A 521 -17.70 -5.90 3.92
CA GLU A 521 -18.37 -7.06 4.51
C GLU A 521 -17.47 -7.80 5.53
N GLY A 522 -16.17 -7.49 5.52
CA GLY A 522 -15.18 -8.08 6.41
C GLY A 522 -14.62 -9.40 5.88
N ASP A 523 -14.79 -9.69 4.60
CA ASP A 523 -14.23 -10.87 3.95
C ASP A 523 -12.70 -10.85 3.93
N GLY A 524 -12.12 -12.05 3.82
CA GLY A 524 -10.68 -12.23 3.81
C GLY A 524 -10.04 -11.68 2.54
N VAL A 525 -9.32 -10.57 2.66
CA VAL A 525 -8.64 -9.97 1.52
C VAL A 525 -7.32 -10.66 1.19
N THR A 526 -7.14 -11.00 -0.09
CA THR A 526 -5.89 -11.48 -0.67
C THR A 526 -5.30 -10.47 -1.64
N TYR A 527 -3.97 -10.41 -1.71
CA TYR A 527 -3.25 -9.42 -2.51
C TYR A 527 -2.45 -10.07 -3.65
N ALA A 528 -2.41 -9.41 -4.81
CA ALA A 528 -1.67 -9.91 -5.97
C ALA A 528 -1.11 -8.75 -6.81
N ILE A 529 -0.09 -9.03 -7.62
CA ILE A 529 0.36 -8.12 -8.67
C ILE A 529 -0.51 -8.36 -9.90
N ALA A 530 -1.23 -7.33 -10.34
CA ALA A 530 -2.14 -7.39 -11.49
C ALA A 530 -1.48 -6.96 -12.81
N GLY A 531 -0.33 -6.30 -12.75
CA GLY A 531 0.44 -5.90 -13.94
C GLY A 531 1.29 -4.66 -13.71
N GLY A 532 1.55 -3.90 -14.78
CA GLY A 532 2.45 -2.74 -14.80
C GLY A 532 3.74 -3.03 -15.58
N PRO A 533 4.41 -2.00 -16.14
CA PRO A 533 5.69 -2.17 -16.85
C PRO A 533 6.76 -2.88 -16.02
N ASP A 534 6.79 -2.59 -14.71
CA ASP A 534 7.84 -3.06 -13.80
C ASP A 534 7.39 -4.22 -12.92
N ALA A 535 6.22 -4.82 -13.20
CA ALA A 535 5.59 -5.85 -12.37
C ALA A 535 6.52 -7.01 -11.97
N HIS A 536 7.43 -7.38 -12.87
CA HIS A 536 8.38 -8.47 -12.69
C HIS A 536 9.51 -8.17 -11.68
N LEU A 537 9.64 -6.91 -11.22
CA LEU A 537 10.61 -6.48 -10.22
C LEU A 537 10.04 -6.47 -8.81
N PHE A 538 8.74 -6.78 -8.64
CA PHE A 538 8.05 -6.74 -7.35
C PHE A 538 7.54 -8.10 -6.92
N ALA A 539 7.42 -8.27 -5.61
CA ALA A 539 6.69 -9.35 -4.97
C ALA A 539 5.69 -8.76 -3.98
N ILE A 540 4.49 -9.35 -3.91
CA ILE A 540 3.49 -9.01 -2.89
C ILE A 540 3.14 -10.26 -2.10
N ASP A 541 3.15 -10.16 -0.78
CA ASP A 541 2.66 -11.24 0.08
C ASP A 541 1.12 -11.27 0.03
N ALA A 542 0.58 -12.42 -0.39
CA ALA A 542 -0.83 -12.54 -0.68
C ALA A 542 -1.73 -12.43 0.57
N ALA A 543 -1.21 -12.65 1.78
CA ALA A 543 -1.99 -12.59 3.02
C ALA A 543 -1.85 -11.25 3.75
N THR A 544 -0.69 -10.59 3.62
CA THR A 544 -0.36 -9.38 4.39
C THR A 544 -0.36 -8.12 3.53
N GLY A 545 -0.35 -8.26 2.20
CA GLY A 545 -0.32 -7.12 1.27
C GLY A 545 1.03 -6.40 1.25
N VAL A 546 2.05 -6.94 1.90
CA VAL A 546 3.40 -6.38 1.91
C VAL A 546 3.96 -6.44 0.49
N LEU A 547 4.05 -5.28 -0.16
CA LEU A 547 4.67 -5.07 -1.45
C LEU A 547 6.15 -4.76 -1.24
N THR A 548 6.98 -5.50 -1.94
CA THR A 548 8.44 -5.37 -1.90
C THR A 548 9.01 -5.39 -3.31
N PHE A 549 10.15 -4.74 -3.49
CA PHE A 549 11.01 -5.08 -4.61
C PHE A 549 11.61 -6.48 -4.39
N ILE A 550 11.79 -7.24 -5.47
CA ILE A 550 12.48 -8.54 -5.42
C ILE A 550 13.96 -8.34 -5.08
N ASN A 551 14.58 -7.35 -5.71
CA ASN A 551 15.94 -6.89 -5.41
C ASN A 551 15.84 -5.40 -5.04
N ALA A 552 16.64 -4.95 -4.08
CA ALA A 552 16.63 -3.53 -3.72
C ALA A 552 16.98 -2.68 -4.96
N PRO A 553 16.24 -1.60 -5.25
CA PRO A 553 16.58 -0.69 -6.33
C PRO A 553 17.87 0.05 -5.97
N ASP A 554 18.63 0.38 -7.01
CA ASP A 554 19.90 1.11 -7.00
C ASP A 554 19.67 2.35 -7.86
N PHE A 555 19.79 3.55 -7.29
CA PHE A 555 19.47 4.81 -7.97
C PHE A 555 20.47 5.12 -9.08
N GLU A 556 21.74 4.75 -8.90
CA GLU A 556 22.82 4.95 -9.86
C GLU A 556 22.81 3.91 -10.98
N ALA A 557 22.12 2.77 -10.77
CA ALA A 557 21.89 1.71 -11.76
C ALA A 557 20.41 1.26 -11.82
N PRO A 558 19.48 2.12 -12.29
CA PRO A 558 18.05 1.80 -12.34
C PRO A 558 17.78 0.57 -13.21
N THR A 559 16.85 -0.28 -12.74
CA THR A 559 16.42 -1.49 -13.46
C THR A 559 14.97 -1.43 -13.91
N ASP A 560 14.29 -0.30 -13.68
CA ASP A 560 12.95 -0.05 -14.18
C ASP A 560 12.93 0.02 -15.72
N PHE A 561 11.74 -0.10 -16.29
CA PHE A 561 11.53 -0.16 -17.74
C PHE A 561 12.06 1.06 -18.50
N ALA A 562 12.08 2.24 -17.88
CA ALA A 562 12.52 3.49 -18.49
C ALA A 562 13.95 3.90 -18.10
N GLU A 563 14.58 3.17 -17.17
CA GLU A 563 15.88 3.47 -16.56
C GLU A 563 15.93 4.89 -15.95
N ASP A 564 14.83 5.34 -15.35
CA ASP A 564 14.65 6.71 -14.86
C ASP A 564 14.36 6.84 -13.35
N ASN A 565 14.53 5.74 -12.59
CA ASN A 565 14.23 5.64 -11.16
C ASN A 565 12.74 5.77 -10.81
N PHE A 566 11.84 5.62 -11.79
CA PHE A 566 10.40 5.70 -11.60
C PHE A 566 9.70 4.38 -11.92
N TYR A 567 9.47 3.58 -10.87
CA TYR A 567 8.92 2.24 -11.00
C TYR A 567 7.40 2.25 -10.94
N THR A 568 6.73 1.53 -11.85
CA THR A 568 5.27 1.44 -11.92
C THR A 568 4.78 -0.01 -11.82
N VAL A 569 4.03 -0.32 -10.76
CA VAL A 569 3.39 -1.62 -10.54
C VAL A 569 1.89 -1.45 -10.27
N VAL A 570 1.07 -2.35 -10.80
CA VAL A 570 -0.37 -2.40 -10.51
C VAL A 570 -0.63 -3.56 -9.57
N VAL A 571 -1.14 -3.25 -8.38
CA VAL A 571 -1.53 -4.24 -7.36
C VAL A 571 -3.04 -4.43 -7.36
N ALA A 572 -3.49 -5.61 -6.93
CA ALA A 572 -4.89 -5.93 -6.70
C ALA A 572 -5.12 -6.41 -5.26
N ALA A 573 -6.30 -6.10 -4.74
CA ALA A 573 -6.86 -6.68 -3.52
C ALA A 573 -8.16 -7.39 -3.88
N SER A 574 -8.35 -8.62 -3.42
CA SER A 574 -9.50 -9.47 -3.78
C SER A 574 -10.04 -10.25 -2.58
N ASP A 575 -11.36 -10.29 -2.44
CA ASP A 575 -12.09 -11.14 -1.48
C ASP A 575 -12.20 -12.62 -1.97
N GLY A 576 -11.72 -12.92 -3.18
CA GLY A 576 -11.84 -14.22 -3.85
C GLY A 576 -12.87 -14.27 -4.98
N THR A 577 -13.73 -13.27 -5.08
CA THR A 577 -14.77 -13.10 -6.11
C THR A 577 -14.66 -11.76 -6.85
N LEU A 578 -14.49 -10.65 -6.14
CA LEU A 578 -14.27 -9.32 -6.71
C LEU A 578 -12.84 -8.84 -6.40
N SER A 579 -12.40 -7.83 -7.14
CA SER A 579 -11.07 -7.25 -6.95
C SER A 579 -11.05 -5.77 -7.28
N SER A 580 -10.34 -4.98 -6.48
CA SER A 580 -9.94 -3.62 -6.82
C SER A 580 -8.47 -3.59 -7.22
N ILE A 581 -8.09 -2.57 -8.02
CA ILE A 581 -6.72 -2.35 -8.45
C ILE A 581 -6.23 -0.96 -8.07
N GLN A 582 -4.94 -0.84 -7.79
CA GLN A 582 -4.25 0.44 -7.58
C GLN A 582 -2.93 0.43 -8.34
N ARG A 583 -2.67 1.46 -9.13
CA ARG A 583 -1.33 1.72 -9.68
C ARG A 583 -0.47 2.35 -8.59
N ILE A 584 0.69 1.79 -8.32
CA ILE A 584 1.67 2.36 -7.42
C ILE A 584 2.85 2.82 -8.27
N GLU A 585 3.13 4.10 -8.18
CA GLU A 585 4.25 4.79 -8.81
C GLU A 585 5.27 5.08 -7.72
N ILE A 586 6.45 4.49 -7.83
CA ILE A 586 7.52 4.61 -6.85
C ILE A 586 8.66 5.39 -7.48
N LEU A 587 8.84 6.63 -7.02
CA LEU A 587 10.08 7.35 -7.26
C LEU A 587 11.12 6.82 -6.27
N VAL A 588 12.17 6.22 -6.79
CA VAL A 588 13.35 5.89 -5.99
C VAL A 588 14.17 7.16 -5.82
N GLU A 589 14.42 7.54 -4.57
CA GLU A 589 15.26 8.67 -4.22
C GLU A 589 16.66 8.16 -3.89
N ASN A 590 17.64 8.91 -4.38
CA ASN A 590 19.03 8.68 -4.05
C ASN A 590 19.21 8.73 -2.53
N VAL A 591 19.89 7.73 -1.99
CA VAL A 591 20.48 7.75 -0.66
C VAL A 591 21.96 7.93 -0.86
N ASN A 592 22.54 8.96 -0.27
CA ASN A 592 24.00 9.10 -0.29
C ASN A 592 24.65 7.87 0.36
N GLU A 593 25.42 7.09 -0.37
CA GLU A 593 26.29 6.03 0.11
C GLU A 593 27.62 6.57 0.62
N ALA A 594 28.27 5.80 1.50
CA ALA A 594 29.61 6.14 1.91
C ALA A 594 30.60 5.91 0.74
N PRO A 595 31.61 6.78 0.54
CA PRO A 595 32.65 6.55 -0.44
C PRO A 595 33.31 5.19 -0.23
N ARG A 596 33.49 4.42 -1.28
CA ARG A 596 34.19 3.14 -1.23
C ARG A 596 35.69 3.35 -1.43
N ILE A 597 36.50 3.02 -0.43
CA ILE A 597 37.96 2.96 -0.60
C ILE A 597 38.29 1.80 -1.55
N THR A 598 38.92 2.12 -2.69
CA THR A 598 39.26 1.19 -3.77
C THR A 598 40.74 0.85 -3.82
N SER A 599 41.60 1.69 -3.23
CA SER A 599 43.04 1.40 -3.11
C SER A 599 43.28 0.06 -2.39
N TYR A 600 44.30 -0.67 -2.85
CA TYR A 600 44.73 -1.96 -2.30
C TYR A 600 43.63 -3.03 -2.25
N GLY A 601 42.65 -2.96 -3.17
CA GLY A 601 41.56 -3.92 -3.28
C GLY A 601 40.37 -3.65 -2.35
N GLY A 602 40.40 -2.58 -1.55
CA GLY A 602 39.27 -2.17 -0.72
C GLY A 602 38.93 -3.09 0.45
N ALA A 603 39.89 -3.90 0.93
CA ALA A 603 39.73 -4.73 2.12
C ALA A 603 39.65 -3.87 3.40
N THR A 604 39.14 -4.41 4.52
CA THR A 604 39.10 -3.70 5.81
C THR A 604 40.49 -3.35 6.33
N THR A 605 41.48 -4.17 5.99
CA THR A 605 42.89 -3.98 6.29
C THR A 605 43.71 -4.16 5.02
N ALA A 606 44.61 -3.22 4.74
CA ALA A 606 45.53 -3.27 3.62
C ALA A 606 46.97 -3.16 4.12
N ALA A 607 47.79 -4.14 3.78
CA ALA A 607 49.22 -4.09 4.04
C ALA A 607 49.93 -3.35 2.90
N VAL A 608 50.67 -2.31 3.23
CA VAL A 608 51.42 -1.50 2.26
C VAL A 608 52.90 -1.55 2.63
N PRO A 609 53.75 -2.24 1.85
CA PRO A 609 55.19 -2.22 2.08
C PRO A 609 55.76 -0.86 1.66
N VAL A 610 56.60 -0.28 2.51
CA VAL A 610 57.37 0.93 2.22
C VAL A 610 58.80 0.72 2.67
N MET A 611 59.75 1.34 1.99
CA MET A 611 61.12 1.36 2.48
C MET A 611 61.25 2.40 3.59
N GLU A 612 62.08 2.12 4.59
CA GLU A 612 62.47 3.10 5.60
C GLU A 612 63.15 4.34 5.00
N ASN A 613 63.42 5.35 5.83
CA ASN A 613 64.04 6.61 5.43
C ASN A 613 63.24 7.46 4.41
N GLN A 614 61.98 7.09 4.14
CA GLN A 614 61.06 7.82 3.28
C GLN A 614 59.82 8.26 4.05
N GLN A 615 59.33 9.47 3.79
CA GLN A 615 58.08 9.95 4.39
C GLN A 615 56.81 9.46 3.68
N THR A 616 56.94 8.73 2.58
CA THR A 616 55.77 8.22 1.83
C THR A 616 55.23 6.98 2.50
N GLY A 617 53.95 6.99 2.88
CA GLY A 617 53.28 5.83 3.48
C GLY A 617 52.42 5.09 2.47
N ALA A 618 51.26 5.64 2.14
CA ALA A 618 50.32 5.00 1.23
C ALA A 618 49.51 6.06 0.47
N LEU A 619 49.07 5.75 -0.74
CA LEU A 619 48.03 6.51 -1.43
C LEU A 619 46.67 5.83 -1.22
N VAL A 620 45.77 6.50 -0.49
CA VAL A 620 44.40 6.03 -0.29
C VAL A 620 43.54 6.61 -1.41
N GLN A 621 42.81 5.76 -2.12
CA GLN A 621 41.88 6.17 -3.17
C GLN A 621 40.51 5.63 -2.85
N ALA A 622 39.50 6.47 -3.03
CA ALA A 622 38.11 6.12 -2.88
C ALA A 622 37.30 6.65 -4.06
N THR A 623 36.24 5.93 -4.39
CA THR A 623 35.23 6.32 -5.36
C THR A 623 33.90 6.43 -4.65
N ASP A 624 33.12 7.41 -5.04
CA ASP A 624 31.80 7.71 -4.53
C ASP A 624 30.83 7.53 -5.71
N VAL A 625 29.71 6.82 -5.50
CA VAL A 625 28.86 6.38 -6.60
C VAL A 625 28.06 7.56 -7.18
N GLU A 626 27.80 8.57 -6.36
CA GLU A 626 27.11 9.83 -6.63
C GLU A 626 28.02 10.88 -7.28
N SER A 627 29.27 10.51 -7.59
CA SER A 627 30.29 11.40 -8.18
C SER A 627 30.67 12.60 -7.30
N GLY A 628 30.46 12.51 -5.98
CA GLY A 628 30.83 13.54 -5.01
C GLY A 628 32.35 13.71 -4.84
N ALA A 629 32.78 14.87 -4.31
CA ALA A 629 34.18 15.11 -3.99
C ALA A 629 34.56 14.38 -2.70
N VAL A 630 35.41 13.36 -2.79
CA VAL A 630 35.87 12.59 -1.62
C VAL A 630 37.03 13.29 -0.90
N THR A 631 36.90 13.45 0.41
CA THR A 631 37.92 13.97 1.31
C THR A 631 38.50 12.89 2.21
N TYR A 632 39.79 12.99 2.52
CA TYR A 632 40.51 11.97 3.29
C TYR A 632 40.97 12.52 4.65
N ALA A 633 40.91 11.68 5.68
CA ALA A 633 41.37 12.01 7.03
C ALA A 633 41.99 10.80 7.73
N ILE A 634 42.78 11.05 8.79
CA ILE A 634 43.22 9.99 9.70
C ILE A 634 42.16 9.90 10.80
N ALA A 635 41.45 8.77 10.85
CA ALA A 635 40.37 8.52 11.80
C ALA A 635 40.86 7.90 13.11
N GLY A 636 42.06 7.32 13.12
CA GLY A 636 42.66 6.70 14.30
C GLY A 636 43.76 5.72 13.94
N GLY A 637 43.90 4.67 14.76
CA GLY A 637 45.01 3.71 14.68
C GLY A 637 46.05 3.97 15.77
N ALA A 638 46.78 2.91 16.15
CA ALA A 638 47.79 2.99 17.22
C ALA A 638 48.89 4.01 16.88
N ASP A 639 49.16 4.21 15.59
CA ASP A 639 50.29 4.99 15.08
C ASP A 639 49.86 6.29 14.41
N ALA A 640 48.58 6.66 14.51
CA ALA A 640 47.97 7.83 13.86
C ALA A 640 48.76 9.14 14.04
N ALA A 641 49.32 9.35 15.23
CA ALA A 641 50.07 10.56 15.57
C ALA A 641 51.35 10.73 14.74
N LEU A 642 51.88 9.64 14.16
CA LEU A 642 53.10 9.63 13.35
C LEU A 642 52.84 10.00 11.89
N PHE A 643 51.58 10.23 11.49
CA PHE A 643 51.20 10.48 10.10
C PHE A 643 50.44 11.78 9.88
N THR A 644 50.44 12.18 8.61
CA THR A 644 49.58 13.20 8.00
C THR A 644 48.95 12.62 6.75
N ILE A 645 47.72 13.03 6.43
CA ILE A 645 47.08 12.68 5.16
C ILE A 645 46.68 13.95 4.41
N ASN A 646 46.91 13.98 3.10
CA ASN A 646 46.43 15.05 2.25
C ASN A 646 44.92 14.87 2.01
N THR A 647 44.13 15.83 2.47
CA THR A 647 42.67 15.72 2.48
C THR A 647 42.02 15.62 1.10
N ALA A 648 42.68 16.11 0.03
CA ALA A 648 42.12 16.07 -1.32
C ALA A 648 42.63 14.88 -2.14
N THR A 649 43.81 14.34 -1.82
CA THR A 649 44.46 13.32 -2.66
C THR A 649 44.60 11.96 -1.98
N GLY A 650 44.37 11.87 -0.66
CA GLY A 650 44.49 10.64 0.11
C GLY A 650 45.92 10.17 0.35
N GLU A 651 46.92 11.00 0.03
CA GLU A 651 48.32 10.71 0.26
C GLU A 651 48.64 10.72 1.76
N LEU A 652 48.87 9.54 2.32
CA LEU A 652 49.28 9.29 3.70
C LEU A 652 50.81 9.32 3.79
N ARG A 653 51.35 10.19 4.65
CA ARG A 653 52.79 10.43 4.83
C ARG A 653 53.19 10.36 6.28
N PHE A 654 54.35 9.80 6.56
CA PHE A 654 54.98 9.90 7.88
C PHE A 654 55.40 11.35 8.17
N ARG A 655 55.23 11.79 9.42
CA ARG A 655 55.72 13.08 9.91
C ARG A 655 57.24 13.11 10.03
N ALA A 656 57.83 11.99 10.44
CA ALA A 656 59.26 11.73 10.44
C ALA A 656 59.48 10.41 9.70
N ALA A 657 60.49 10.34 8.83
CA ALA A 657 60.77 9.10 8.11
C ALA A 657 60.97 7.94 9.12
N PRO A 658 60.37 6.75 8.87
CA PRO A 658 60.56 5.61 9.75
C PRO A 658 61.99 5.06 9.60
N ASP A 659 62.44 4.40 10.67
CA ASP A 659 63.75 3.77 10.85
C ASP A 659 63.43 2.33 11.27
N PHE A 660 63.87 1.34 10.48
CA PHE A 660 63.52 -0.07 10.64
C PHE A 660 64.19 -0.68 11.88
N GLU A 661 65.41 -0.24 12.20
CA GLU A 661 66.18 -0.64 13.37
C GLU A 661 65.63 -0.04 14.66
N MET A 662 65.00 1.14 14.57
CA MET A 662 64.39 1.86 15.67
C MET A 662 62.92 2.21 15.39
N PRO A 663 62.02 1.21 15.39
CA PRO A 663 60.63 1.41 15.04
C PRO A 663 59.94 2.35 16.04
N ALA A 664 59.29 3.38 15.51
CA ALA A 664 58.58 4.40 16.30
C ALA A 664 57.10 4.05 16.54
N ASP A 665 56.61 2.99 15.91
CA ASP A 665 55.26 2.45 16.11
C ASP A 665 55.04 1.98 17.54
N ALA A 666 53.76 1.88 17.93
CA ALA A 666 53.34 1.71 19.31
C ALA A 666 53.84 0.41 19.95
N ASP A 667 53.97 -0.68 19.18
CA ASP A 667 54.44 -1.99 19.64
C ASP A 667 55.82 -2.38 19.09
N ARG A 668 56.47 -1.48 18.34
CA ARG A 668 57.85 -1.58 17.83
C ARG A 668 58.08 -2.81 16.95
N ASN A 669 57.15 -3.11 16.05
CA ASN A 669 57.17 -4.30 15.20
C ASN A 669 57.37 -3.99 13.70
N ASN A 670 57.63 -2.73 13.34
CA ASN A 670 57.74 -2.22 11.95
C ASN A 670 56.44 -2.26 11.13
N VAL A 671 55.29 -2.37 11.79
CA VAL A 671 53.96 -2.34 11.18
C VAL A 671 53.15 -1.21 11.79
N TYR A 672 53.07 -0.11 11.06
CA TYR A 672 52.37 1.09 11.50
C TYR A 672 50.88 0.97 11.12
N ASN A 673 50.03 0.97 12.13
CA ASN A 673 48.59 0.79 12.01
C ASN A 673 47.90 2.15 12.00
N VAL A 674 47.48 2.59 10.82
CA VAL A 674 46.78 3.86 10.62
C VAL A 674 45.39 3.60 10.08
N LEU A 675 44.36 3.97 10.84
CA LEU A 675 42.98 3.94 10.37
C LEU A 675 42.71 5.23 9.60
N VAL A 676 42.55 5.13 8.29
CA VAL A 676 42.19 6.25 7.42
C VAL A 676 40.69 6.26 7.16
N SER A 677 40.13 7.44 6.90
CA SER A 677 38.77 7.60 6.41
C SER A 677 38.73 8.33 5.07
N ALA A 678 37.77 7.96 4.24
CA ALA A 678 37.36 8.68 3.04
C ALA A 678 35.90 9.11 3.21
N SER A 679 35.57 10.38 2.95
CA SER A 679 34.28 10.98 3.26
C SER A 679 33.79 11.93 2.17
N ASP A 680 32.51 11.86 1.83
CA ASP A 680 31.80 12.81 0.95
C ASP A 680 31.38 14.11 1.67
N GLY A 681 31.66 14.21 2.98
CA GLY A 681 31.24 15.32 3.85
C GLY A 681 30.09 14.98 4.81
N THR A 682 29.39 13.88 4.59
CA THR A 682 28.29 13.36 5.40
C THR A 682 28.51 11.91 5.86
N LEU A 683 28.89 11.01 4.96
CA LEU A 683 29.24 9.63 5.28
C LEU A 683 30.73 9.40 5.09
N SER A 684 31.25 8.31 5.67
CA SER A 684 32.64 7.94 5.52
C SER A 684 32.85 6.44 5.61
N ALA A 685 33.77 5.92 4.79
CA ALA A 685 34.33 4.59 4.97
C ALA A 685 35.69 4.67 5.63
N THR A 686 36.06 3.62 6.36
CA THR A 686 37.39 3.50 6.97
C THR A 686 38.12 2.27 6.46
N GLN A 687 39.45 2.37 6.38
CA GLN A 687 40.33 1.26 6.05
C GLN A 687 41.54 1.33 6.99
N MET A 688 41.95 0.20 7.54
CA MET A 688 43.20 0.10 8.28
C MET A 688 44.33 -0.08 7.29
N ILE A 689 45.26 0.88 7.24
CA ILE A 689 46.50 0.77 6.48
C ILE A 689 47.58 0.28 7.45
N GLU A 690 48.05 -0.94 7.22
CA GLU A 690 49.21 -1.52 7.88
C GLU A 690 50.44 -1.19 7.02
N ILE A 691 51.10 -0.08 7.32
CA ILE A 691 52.32 0.29 6.62
C ILE A 691 53.45 -0.57 7.20
N ARG A 692 53.93 -1.51 6.39
CA ARG A 692 55.02 -2.41 6.74
C ARG A 692 56.32 -1.77 6.28
N VAL A 693 57.08 -1.25 7.22
CA VAL A 693 58.40 -0.68 6.91
C VAL A 693 59.33 -1.86 6.64
N GLU A 694 59.94 -1.83 5.46
CA GLU A 694 60.94 -2.77 5.02
C GLU A 694 62.33 -2.16 5.18
N ASN A 695 63.26 -3.01 5.58
CA ASN A 695 64.65 -2.66 5.78
C ASN A 695 65.31 -2.22 4.47
N ALA A 696 65.97 -1.08 4.49
CA ALA A 696 66.74 -0.57 3.37
C ALA A 696 68.18 -0.31 3.80
N ASN A 697 69.09 -1.13 3.27
CA ASN A 697 70.52 -1.09 3.57
C ASN A 697 71.07 0.34 3.68
N GLU A 698 71.57 0.68 4.86
CA GLU A 698 72.15 1.97 5.21
C GLU A 698 73.68 1.92 5.16
N ALA A 699 74.34 3.09 5.14
CA ALA A 699 75.79 3.13 5.21
C ALA A 699 76.26 2.96 6.67
N PRO A 700 77.37 2.25 6.94
CA PRO A 700 77.94 2.17 8.28
C PRO A 700 78.16 3.53 8.93
N LEU A 701 77.86 3.66 10.22
CA LEU A 701 78.01 4.91 10.98
C LEU A 701 79.18 4.83 11.96
N PHE A 702 80.14 5.75 11.83
CA PHE A 702 81.22 5.88 12.81
C PHE A 702 80.67 6.29 14.19
N ARG A 703 81.06 5.56 15.23
CA ARG A 703 80.82 5.88 16.64
C ARG A 703 82.08 6.34 17.36
N SER A 704 83.26 5.99 16.83
CA SER A 704 84.52 6.57 17.29
C SER A 704 84.47 8.09 17.19
N TYR A 705 84.99 8.77 18.22
CA TYR A 705 85.10 10.23 18.27
C TYR A 705 83.75 10.95 18.09
N ALA A 706 82.69 10.40 18.70
CA ALA A 706 81.32 10.90 18.60
C ALA A 706 80.78 10.99 17.15
N GLY A 707 81.32 10.17 16.23
CA GLY A 707 80.89 10.13 14.83
C GLY A 707 81.28 11.36 14.01
N ALA A 708 82.24 12.16 14.48
CA ALA A 708 82.70 13.32 13.72
C ALA A 708 83.29 12.90 12.36
N SER A 709 82.92 13.60 11.29
CA SER A 709 83.44 13.33 9.94
C SER A 709 84.93 13.64 9.79
N SER A 710 85.45 14.51 10.67
CA SER A 710 86.86 14.88 10.76
C SER A 710 87.28 14.92 12.22
N VAL A 711 88.39 14.26 12.55
CA VAL A 711 88.91 14.13 13.91
C VAL A 711 90.38 14.53 13.91
N SER A 712 90.78 15.39 14.86
CA SER A 712 92.19 15.68 15.12
C SER A 712 92.63 14.90 16.36
N LEU A 713 93.71 14.16 16.23
CA LEU A 713 94.32 13.37 17.30
C LEU A 713 95.75 13.82 17.50
N ALA A 714 96.22 13.78 18.75
CA ALA A 714 97.62 13.99 19.07
C ALA A 714 98.18 12.69 19.67
N ILE A 715 99.29 12.23 19.14
CA ILE A 715 100.03 11.08 19.69
C ILE A 715 101.48 11.49 19.93
N SER A 716 102.09 10.88 20.94
CA SER A 716 103.53 11.02 21.11
C SER A 716 104.28 10.22 20.05
N GLU A 717 105.45 10.70 19.67
CA GLU A 717 106.38 9.95 18.83
C GLU A 717 106.83 8.62 19.45
N ASN A 718 107.59 7.83 18.69
CA ASN A 718 108.11 6.51 19.09
C ASN A 718 107.04 5.44 19.38
N GLN A 719 105.78 5.69 19.00
CA GLN A 719 104.67 4.73 19.16
C GLN A 719 104.02 4.39 17.81
N GLN A 720 103.76 3.09 17.58
CA GLN A 720 103.04 2.65 16.38
C GLN A 720 101.52 2.77 16.49
N GLY A 721 100.95 2.89 17.69
CA GLY A 721 99.49 3.04 17.84
C GLY A 721 99.05 4.45 17.47
N ALA A 722 98.08 4.58 16.56
CA ALA A 722 97.64 5.89 16.08
C ALA A 722 96.21 6.24 16.52
N ALA A 723 95.25 5.40 16.17
CA ALA A 723 93.83 5.65 16.42
C ALA A 723 93.06 4.34 16.52
N PHE A 724 91.85 4.41 17.06
CA PHE A 724 90.90 3.31 17.02
C PHE A 724 89.57 3.84 16.49
N VAL A 725 89.23 3.40 15.28
CA VAL A 725 87.96 3.76 14.64
C VAL A 725 86.97 2.62 14.79
N ASN A 726 85.72 2.96 15.03
CA ASN A 726 84.65 1.98 15.17
C ASN A 726 83.42 2.55 14.49
N ALA A 727 82.89 1.82 13.53
CA ALA A 727 81.63 2.05 12.87
C ALA A 727 80.70 0.85 13.10
N ILE A 728 79.42 1.15 13.22
CA ILE A 728 78.36 0.14 13.33
C ILE A 728 77.47 0.35 12.13
N ASP A 729 77.18 -0.74 11.44
CA ASP A 729 76.16 -0.77 10.41
C ASP A 729 74.78 -0.80 11.07
N PRO A 730 73.87 0.14 10.74
CA PRO A 730 72.51 0.14 11.29
C PRO A 730 71.80 -1.21 11.07
N ASP A 731 71.85 -1.75 9.85
CA ASP A 731 71.25 -3.04 9.47
C ASP A 731 71.94 -4.27 10.10
N GLY A 732 73.02 -4.05 10.85
CA GLY A 732 73.80 -5.10 11.50
C GLY A 732 74.74 -5.86 10.56
N ALA A 733 75.02 -5.34 9.37
CA ALA A 733 76.03 -5.91 8.49
C ALA A 733 77.44 -5.84 9.10
N VAL A 734 78.31 -6.76 8.67
CA VAL A 734 79.70 -6.77 9.15
C VAL A 734 80.46 -5.62 8.50
N VAL A 735 80.85 -4.64 9.32
CA VAL A 735 81.65 -3.50 8.87
C VAL A 735 83.11 -3.89 8.66
N THR A 736 83.66 -3.50 7.51
CA THR A 736 85.09 -3.60 7.20
C THR A 736 85.72 -2.24 6.97
N TYR A 737 87.00 -2.09 7.31
CA TYR A 737 87.73 -0.82 7.20
C TYR A 737 88.82 -0.84 6.13
N ALA A 738 88.95 0.27 5.41
CA ALA A 738 90.01 0.52 4.45
C ALA A 738 90.60 1.93 4.63
N LEU A 739 91.82 2.14 4.14
CA LEU A 739 92.53 3.42 4.22
C LEU A 739 92.64 4.10 2.86
N ALA A 740 92.43 5.41 2.87
CA ALA A 740 92.71 6.35 1.79
C ALA A 740 93.30 7.65 2.38
N GLY A 741 93.63 8.63 1.54
CA GLY A 741 94.26 9.89 1.98
C GLY A 741 95.76 9.98 1.64
N ALA A 742 96.35 11.14 1.92
CA ALA A 742 97.73 11.46 1.53
C ALA A 742 98.74 10.54 2.22
N ASP A 743 98.56 10.32 3.53
CA ASP A 743 99.50 9.55 4.35
C ASP A 743 99.07 8.11 4.59
N ALA A 744 98.02 7.62 3.92
CA ALA A 744 97.47 6.27 4.11
C ALA A 744 98.52 5.15 3.99
N ASN A 745 99.53 5.36 3.14
CA ASN A 745 100.62 4.40 2.94
C ASN A 745 101.53 4.24 4.16
N MET A 746 101.48 5.16 5.12
CA MET A 746 102.25 5.13 6.36
C MET A 746 101.55 4.32 7.46
N PHE A 747 100.29 3.92 7.23
CA PHE A 747 99.47 3.22 8.21
C PHE A 747 99.03 1.84 7.74
N VAL A 748 98.65 1.03 8.71
CA VAL A 748 97.85 -0.19 8.53
C VAL A 748 96.62 -0.09 9.41
N ILE A 749 95.49 -0.56 8.89
CA ILE A 749 94.27 -0.72 9.66
C ILE A 749 93.90 -2.19 9.75
N ASN A 750 93.47 -2.64 10.92
CA ASN A 750 92.84 -3.94 11.03
C ASN A 750 91.44 -3.86 10.40
N MET A 751 91.22 -4.64 9.34
CA MET A 751 89.98 -4.58 8.55
C MET A 751 88.71 -4.90 9.35
N LEU A 752 88.79 -5.54 10.52
CA LEU A 752 87.63 -5.89 11.35
C LEU A 752 87.57 -5.08 12.65
N SER A 753 88.71 -4.82 13.30
CA SER A 753 88.73 -4.11 14.59
C SER A 753 88.83 -2.59 14.45
N GLY A 754 89.22 -2.05 13.29
CA GLY A 754 89.42 -0.61 13.09
C GLY A 754 90.61 -0.03 13.86
N GLU A 755 91.51 -0.87 14.36
CA GLU A 755 92.76 -0.43 14.96
C GLU A 755 93.70 0.12 13.89
N LEU A 756 94.03 1.42 13.97
CA LEU A 756 94.94 2.12 13.08
C LEU A 756 96.32 2.24 13.72
N ARG A 757 97.34 1.79 12.99
CA ARG A 757 98.74 1.82 13.45
C ARG A 757 99.64 2.38 12.37
N PHE A 758 100.69 3.11 12.76
CA PHE A 758 101.79 3.41 11.87
C PHE A 758 102.56 2.12 11.52
N LYS A 759 103.02 2.02 10.28
CA LYS A 759 103.92 0.94 9.83
C LYS A 759 105.29 1.03 10.50
N SER A 760 105.76 2.25 10.73
CA SER A 760 106.98 2.59 11.47
C SER A 760 106.62 3.65 12.51
N ALA A 761 107.15 3.55 13.73
CA ALA A 761 106.89 4.57 14.73
C ALA A 761 107.32 5.95 14.17
N PRO A 762 106.50 7.00 14.34
CA PRO A 762 106.86 8.33 13.89
C PRO A 762 107.97 8.89 14.79
N ASP A 763 108.82 9.71 14.20
CA ASP A 763 109.95 10.42 14.80
C ASP A 763 109.67 11.91 14.55
N PHE A 764 109.57 12.71 15.62
CA PHE A 764 109.17 14.11 15.55
C PHE A 764 110.27 14.98 14.92
N GLU A 765 111.54 14.62 15.13
CA GLU A 765 112.71 15.29 14.54
C GLU A 765 112.91 14.91 13.06
N ALA A 766 112.38 13.76 12.64
CA ALA A 766 112.41 13.25 11.26
C ALA A 766 111.03 12.81 10.72
N PRO A 767 110.09 13.76 10.51
CA PRO A 767 108.75 13.48 10.01
C PRO A 767 108.76 12.73 8.67
N SER A 768 107.89 11.73 8.57
CA SER A 768 107.80 10.80 7.45
C SER A 768 106.53 10.98 6.60
N ASP A 769 105.62 11.85 7.05
CA ASP A 769 104.46 12.33 6.30
C ASP A 769 104.88 13.06 5.01
N VAL A 770 103.92 13.19 4.09
CA VAL A 770 104.17 13.66 2.72
C VAL A 770 104.75 15.09 2.70
N ASP A 771 104.30 15.98 3.57
CA ASP A 771 104.72 17.39 3.61
C ASP A 771 105.67 17.74 4.77
N ARG A 772 106.02 16.76 5.61
CA ARG A 772 107.00 16.81 6.70
C ARG A 772 106.67 17.80 7.81
N ASN A 773 105.39 17.89 8.16
CA ASN A 773 104.86 18.86 9.12
C ASN A 773 104.45 18.23 10.46
N ASN A 774 104.70 16.93 10.68
CA ASN A 774 104.27 16.14 11.85
C ASN A 774 102.75 15.97 11.99
N ALA A 775 101.98 16.16 10.92
CA ALA A 775 100.54 15.97 10.88
C ALA A 775 100.17 15.04 9.72
N TYR A 776 99.63 13.88 10.05
CA TYR A 776 99.36 12.81 9.10
C TYR A 776 97.87 12.79 8.75
N GLU A 777 97.52 12.97 7.47
CA GLU A 777 96.15 12.92 6.98
C GLU A 777 95.78 11.55 6.42
N VAL A 778 94.86 10.88 7.12
CA VAL A 778 94.30 9.61 6.68
C VAL A 778 92.77 9.66 6.66
N GLN A 779 92.19 8.98 5.70
CA GLN A 779 90.75 8.75 5.60
C GLN A 779 90.49 7.27 5.84
N VAL A 780 89.64 6.99 6.81
CA VAL A 780 89.14 5.64 7.07
C VAL A 780 87.79 5.51 6.39
N THR A 781 87.67 4.54 5.49
CA THR A 781 86.39 4.12 4.92
C THR A 781 85.87 2.92 5.69
N ALA A 782 84.64 3.00 6.21
CA ALA A 782 83.90 1.87 6.77
C ALA A 782 82.84 1.42 5.74
N THR A 783 82.77 0.12 5.42
CA THR A 783 81.83 -0.44 4.45
C THR A 783 81.24 -1.77 4.93
N ASP A 784 79.95 -1.97 4.65
CA ASP A 784 79.19 -3.22 4.82
C ASP A 784 79.33 -4.17 3.60
N GLY A 785 80.05 -3.75 2.55
CA GLY A 785 80.18 -4.46 1.27
C GLY A 785 79.37 -3.86 0.11
N SER A 786 78.48 -2.90 0.37
CA SER A 786 77.61 -2.25 -0.61
C SER A 786 77.62 -0.72 -0.48
N LEU A 787 77.42 -0.20 0.72
CA LEU A 787 77.51 1.22 1.08
C LEU A 787 78.74 1.50 1.95
N SER A 788 79.13 2.77 2.03
CA SER A 788 80.32 3.16 2.79
C SER A 788 80.23 4.57 3.36
N SER A 789 80.85 4.78 4.52
CA SER A 789 81.10 6.09 5.11
C SER A 789 82.59 6.36 5.26
N VAL A 790 82.96 7.64 5.39
CA VAL A 790 84.35 8.07 5.51
C VAL A 790 84.53 8.97 6.74
N GLN A 791 85.54 8.68 7.56
CA GLN A 791 86.01 9.52 8.66
C GLN A 791 87.46 9.95 8.37
N SER A 792 87.69 11.27 8.30
CA SER A 792 89.03 11.83 8.13
C SER A 792 89.71 11.99 9.49
N LEU A 793 90.95 11.55 9.61
CA LEU A 793 91.78 11.70 10.80
C LEU A 793 93.02 12.54 10.44
N LEU A 794 93.26 13.57 11.25
CA LEU A 794 94.50 14.33 11.28
C LEU A 794 95.27 13.91 12.53
N ILE A 795 96.36 13.16 12.36
CA ILE A 795 97.15 12.63 13.47
C ILE A 795 98.40 13.49 13.61
N SER A 796 98.41 14.37 14.61
CA SER A 796 99.56 15.19 14.95
C SER A 796 100.50 14.43 15.87
N VAL A 797 101.77 14.33 15.51
CA VAL A 797 102.83 13.76 16.34
C VAL A 797 103.39 14.87 17.24
N THR A 798 103.53 14.58 18.53
CA THR A 798 104.11 15.49 19.51
C THR A 798 105.46 14.96 19.99
N ASP A 799 106.42 15.88 20.09
CA ASP A 799 107.76 15.70 20.65
C ASP A 799 107.71 15.10 22.07
N LEU A 800 108.52 14.08 22.31
CA LEU A 800 108.89 13.60 23.64
C LEU A 800 110.35 13.94 23.92
N THR A 801 110.61 14.62 25.03
CA THR A 801 111.99 14.90 25.45
C THR A 801 112.75 13.62 25.81
N GLU A 802 113.90 13.41 25.15
CA GLU A 802 114.77 12.24 25.32
C GLU A 802 116.10 12.59 26.03
N ALA A 803 116.85 11.56 26.44
CA ALA A 803 118.20 11.74 26.99
C ALA A 803 119.13 12.33 25.92
N ALA A 804 119.93 13.32 26.31
CA ALA A 804 120.80 14.03 25.40
C ALA A 804 122.06 13.21 25.10
N TYR A 805 122.42 13.11 23.82
CA TYR A 805 123.77 12.72 23.41
C TYR A 805 124.55 13.95 22.96
N ILE A 806 125.42 14.45 23.83
CA ILE A 806 126.14 15.71 23.65
C ILE A 806 127.58 15.41 23.29
N ILE A 807 128.05 16.01 22.21
CA ILE A 807 129.44 15.89 21.76
C ILE A 807 130.08 17.27 21.70
N GLY A 808 131.10 17.45 22.54
CA GLY A 808 132.00 18.58 22.60
C GLY A 808 132.82 18.81 21.33
N THR A 809 133.61 19.87 21.37
CA THR A 809 134.52 20.30 20.32
C THR A 809 135.95 19.88 20.63
N ALA A 810 136.96 20.51 20.02
CA ALA A 810 138.37 20.26 20.35
C ALA A 810 138.99 21.43 21.14
N GLY A 811 138.14 22.34 21.66
CA GLY A 811 138.55 23.41 22.55
C GLY A 811 137.60 23.49 23.75
N ASN A 812 137.90 24.39 24.69
CA ASN A 812 137.23 24.46 25.98
C ASN A 812 135.72 24.67 25.87
N ASP A 813 134.96 23.68 26.31
CA ASP A 813 133.51 23.66 26.32
C ASP A 813 132.92 23.89 27.72
N LEU A 814 131.71 24.47 27.75
CA LEU A 814 130.89 24.56 28.96
C LEU A 814 129.56 23.88 28.66
N ILE A 815 129.39 22.68 29.21
CA ILE A 815 128.23 21.82 29.02
C ILE A 815 127.49 21.72 30.36
N SER A 816 126.21 22.07 30.36
CA SER A 816 125.31 22.02 31.50
C SER A 816 123.84 22.08 31.05
N ALA A 817 122.93 22.02 32.01
CA ALA A 817 121.50 22.21 31.77
C ALA A 817 121.09 23.59 31.24
N SER A 818 122.03 24.54 31.09
CA SER A 818 121.75 25.89 30.59
C SER A 818 122.72 26.37 29.51
N LYS A 819 123.75 25.59 29.20
CA LYS A 819 124.74 25.94 28.19
C LYS A 819 125.31 24.68 27.55
N THR A 820 125.48 24.70 26.24
CA THR A 820 126.02 23.57 25.48
C THR A 820 126.73 24.09 24.24
N VAL A 821 127.31 23.19 23.45
CA VAL A 821 127.91 23.51 22.17
C VAL A 821 126.82 23.91 21.17
N ALA A 822 127.09 24.93 20.33
CA ALA A 822 126.10 25.44 19.39
C ALA A 822 125.53 24.32 18.48
N GLY A 823 124.21 24.11 18.57
CA GLY A 823 123.50 23.09 17.80
C GLY A 823 123.39 21.72 18.46
N GLN A 824 123.95 21.53 19.66
CA GLN A 824 123.74 20.34 20.50
C GLN A 824 122.59 20.58 21.49
N ALA A 825 122.05 19.50 22.06
CA ALA A 825 121.12 19.56 23.18
C ALA A 825 121.80 20.07 24.46
N PHE A 826 121.03 20.66 25.37
CA PHE A 826 121.49 20.90 26.75
C PHE A 826 121.51 19.59 27.51
N ALA A 827 122.34 19.53 28.56
CA ALA A 827 122.25 18.42 29.51
C ALA A 827 120.87 18.47 30.20
N THR A 828 120.33 17.31 30.54
CA THR A 828 118.96 17.10 30.95
C THR A 828 118.91 16.57 32.39
N ALA A 829 117.73 16.10 32.81
CA ALA A 829 117.56 15.38 34.07
C ALA A 829 117.45 13.85 33.85
N TYR A 830 117.78 13.38 32.65
CA TYR A 830 117.81 11.98 32.24
C TYR A 830 119.27 11.52 32.09
N GLY A 831 119.49 10.20 32.03
CA GLY A 831 120.84 9.63 31.89
C GLY A 831 121.46 9.96 30.54
N ASP A 832 122.18 11.07 30.50
CA ASP A 832 122.80 11.65 29.32
C ASP A 832 124.14 10.99 29.01
N ARG A 833 124.58 11.14 27.76
CA ARG A 833 125.94 10.78 27.35
C ARG A 833 126.64 12.02 26.86
N ILE A 834 127.70 12.43 27.55
CA ILE A 834 128.44 13.66 27.28
C ILE A 834 129.92 13.34 27.00
N GLU A 835 130.41 13.76 25.85
CA GLU A 835 131.80 13.59 25.43
C GLU A 835 132.46 14.98 25.20
N GLY A 836 133.29 15.46 26.12
CA GLY A 836 134.01 16.75 26.05
C GLY A 836 135.06 16.79 24.93
N ARG A 837 135.68 15.64 24.66
CA ARG A 837 136.72 15.37 23.65
C ARG A 837 138.06 16.05 23.91
N GLY A 838 138.20 17.36 23.78
CA GLY A 838 139.51 17.99 23.97
C GLY A 838 139.40 19.47 24.26
N GLY A 839 140.24 19.97 25.16
CA GLY A 839 140.06 21.29 25.76
C GLY A 839 140.23 21.19 27.27
N ALA A 840 140.12 22.31 27.97
CA ALA A 840 139.88 22.28 29.41
C ALA A 840 138.39 22.55 29.63
N ASP A 841 137.61 21.49 29.75
CA ASP A 841 136.16 21.50 29.70
C ASP A 841 135.55 21.63 31.09
N ILE A 842 134.36 22.22 31.17
CA ILE A 842 133.53 22.26 32.37
C ILE A 842 132.22 21.57 32.03
N ILE A 843 132.00 20.39 32.61
CA ILE A 843 130.86 19.53 32.30
C ILE A 843 130.05 19.26 33.56
N SER A 844 128.78 19.64 33.50
CA SER A 844 127.71 19.26 34.43
C SER A 844 126.75 18.31 33.73
N GLY A 845 126.60 17.08 34.24
CA GLY A 845 125.68 16.06 33.74
C GLY A 845 124.21 16.42 33.92
N GLY A 846 123.88 17.02 35.06
CA GLY A 846 122.52 17.41 35.39
C GLY A 846 121.89 16.40 36.35
N GLY A 847 120.64 16.04 36.13
CA GLY A 847 120.06 14.92 36.87
C GLY A 847 120.14 13.65 36.04
N GLY A 848 120.11 12.48 36.65
CA GLY A 848 120.06 11.23 35.89
C GLY A 848 121.28 10.35 36.21
N ASN A 849 121.48 9.28 35.45
CA ASN A 849 122.71 8.47 35.59
C ASN A 849 123.51 8.68 34.33
N ASP A 850 124.42 9.64 34.38
CA ASP A 850 125.11 10.18 33.23
C ASP A 850 126.39 9.42 32.93
N ILE A 851 126.78 9.42 31.66
CA ILE A 851 128.09 8.95 31.20
C ILE A 851 128.84 10.16 30.67
N ILE A 852 129.81 10.63 31.45
CA ILE A 852 130.61 11.81 31.17
C ILE A 852 132.05 11.40 30.88
N ASP A 853 132.56 11.81 29.72
CA ASP A 853 133.95 11.66 29.31
C ASP A 853 134.54 13.05 29.00
N GLY A 854 135.45 13.53 29.84
CA GLY A 854 136.14 14.81 29.67
C GLY A 854 137.00 14.85 28.42
N GLY A 855 137.67 13.74 28.10
CA GLY A 855 138.52 13.64 26.92
C GLY A 855 139.96 14.05 27.20
N ALA A 856 140.47 15.10 26.54
CA ALA A 856 141.88 15.47 26.61
C ALA A 856 142.07 16.94 27.02
N GLY A 857 142.77 17.15 28.13
CA GLY A 857 143.10 18.43 28.72
C GLY A 857 142.81 18.38 30.22
N ASN A 858 142.67 19.53 30.88
CA ASN A 858 142.45 19.55 32.32
C ASN A 858 140.98 19.87 32.57
N ASP A 859 140.18 18.85 32.73
CA ASP A 859 138.72 18.95 32.73
C ASP A 859 138.16 19.08 34.14
N ARG A 860 136.97 19.69 34.25
CA ARG A 860 136.19 19.77 35.49
C ARG A 860 134.85 19.10 35.28
N LEU A 861 134.67 17.95 35.92
CA LEU A 861 133.51 17.08 35.72
C LEU A 861 132.68 17.02 37.00
N ASN A 862 131.39 17.32 36.88
CA ASN A 862 130.38 17.14 37.90
C ASN A 862 129.23 16.31 37.32
N GLY A 863 128.97 15.14 37.89
CA GLY A 863 127.79 14.33 37.54
C GLY A 863 126.49 15.02 37.93
N GLU A 864 126.53 15.83 38.99
CA GLU A 864 125.36 16.34 39.71
C GLU A 864 124.53 15.19 40.30
N ALA A 865 123.20 15.19 40.20
CA ALA A 865 122.39 14.24 40.97
C ALA A 865 122.21 12.93 40.21
N GLY A 866 122.92 11.88 40.62
CA GLY A 866 122.95 10.68 39.82
C GLY A 866 123.71 9.53 40.42
N ALA A 867 123.78 8.42 39.69
CA ALA A 867 124.85 7.44 39.83
C ALA A 867 125.66 7.47 38.54
N ASP A 868 126.62 8.39 38.50
CA ASP A 868 127.25 8.82 37.27
C ASP A 868 128.55 8.06 36.99
N MET A 869 128.92 7.99 35.71
CA MET A 869 130.20 7.45 35.26
C MET A 869 131.06 8.58 34.71
N LEU A 870 132.08 8.98 35.47
CA LEU A 870 132.96 10.10 35.15
C LEU A 870 134.33 9.60 34.69
N THR A 871 134.73 9.95 33.48
CA THR A 871 136.06 9.66 32.92
C THR A 871 136.76 10.98 32.67
N GLY A 872 137.91 11.21 33.31
CA GLY A 872 138.70 12.44 33.16
C GLY A 872 139.44 12.45 31.82
N GLY A 873 140.07 11.33 31.49
CA GLY A 873 140.84 11.15 30.27
C GLY A 873 142.30 11.62 30.40
N LEU A 874 142.79 12.39 29.44
CA LEU A 874 144.19 12.82 29.37
C LEU A 874 144.40 14.23 29.92
N GLY A 875 144.72 14.36 31.19
CA GLY A 875 145.34 15.57 31.75
C GLY A 875 145.18 15.59 33.26
N ALA A 876 145.33 16.75 33.89
CA ALA A 876 145.14 16.88 35.33
C ALA A 876 143.68 17.29 35.59
N ASP A 877 142.83 16.30 35.83
CA ASP A 877 141.38 16.48 35.86
C ASP A 877 140.84 16.71 37.28
N ILE A 878 139.74 17.44 37.38
CA ILE A 878 139.04 17.70 38.63
C ILE A 878 137.65 17.07 38.58
N PHE A 879 137.47 16.02 39.38
CA PHE A 879 136.16 15.45 39.67
C PHE A 879 135.55 16.24 40.82
N GLU A 880 134.56 17.08 40.51
CA GLU A 880 133.89 17.96 41.47
C GLU A 880 132.64 17.32 42.04
N PHE A 881 132.54 17.34 43.37
CA PHE A 881 131.31 17.06 44.09
C PHE A 881 131.00 18.30 44.94
N ALA A 882 129.89 18.94 44.64
CA ALA A 882 129.44 20.18 45.26
C ALA A 882 128.45 19.94 46.42
N SER A 883 127.83 18.77 46.48
CA SER A 883 126.87 18.37 47.52
C SER A 883 127.03 16.90 47.88
N ILE A 884 126.62 16.52 49.09
CA ILE A 884 126.49 15.10 49.47
C ILE A 884 125.43 14.36 48.63
N ALA A 885 124.54 15.10 47.97
CA ALA A 885 123.54 14.55 47.07
C ALA A 885 124.11 14.15 45.70
N ASP A 886 125.29 14.68 45.34
CA ASP A 886 125.90 14.39 44.03
C ASP A 886 126.32 12.92 43.97
N SER A 887 126.89 12.37 45.07
CA SER A 887 127.32 10.97 45.12
C SER A 887 126.99 10.30 46.46
N GLY A 888 125.72 9.90 46.61
CA GLY A 888 125.25 9.21 47.81
C GLY A 888 125.70 7.75 47.91
N PRO A 889 125.68 7.10 49.09
CA PRO A 889 126.04 5.68 49.22
C PRO A 889 125.15 4.70 48.44
N ALA A 890 123.95 5.13 48.01
CA ALA A 890 123.02 4.35 47.19
C ALA A 890 123.04 4.74 45.70
N THR A 891 123.57 5.92 45.39
CA THR A 891 123.70 6.51 44.05
C THR A 891 125.15 6.96 43.89
N THR A 892 126.05 5.99 44.03
CA THR A 892 127.49 6.27 44.10
C THR A 892 128.03 6.52 42.71
N ASP A 893 128.62 7.68 42.53
CA ASP A 893 129.34 8.03 41.31
C ASP A 893 130.63 7.25 41.18
N ARG A 894 130.99 7.01 39.93
CA ARG A 894 132.06 6.11 39.53
C ARG A 894 133.06 6.87 38.68
N ILE A 895 134.23 7.15 39.26
CA ILE A 895 135.35 7.69 38.52
C ILE A 895 136.09 6.54 37.85
N ILE A 896 136.19 6.55 36.53
CA ILE A 896 136.63 5.41 35.73
C ILE A 896 138.15 5.30 35.63
N ASP A 897 138.88 6.42 35.63
CA ASP A 897 140.30 6.45 35.23
C ASP A 897 141.22 7.33 36.10
N PHE A 898 140.82 7.64 37.34
CA PHE A 898 141.58 8.50 38.26
C PHE A 898 143.09 8.20 38.30
N SER A 899 143.91 9.19 37.92
CA SER A 899 145.34 9.06 37.67
C SER A 899 146.16 10.11 38.43
N ARG A 900 146.76 9.67 39.54
CA ARG A 900 147.72 10.47 40.31
C ARG A 900 148.97 10.86 39.51
N GLN A 901 149.29 10.13 38.43
CA GLN A 901 150.44 10.45 37.57
C GLN A 901 150.14 11.63 36.65
N GLN A 902 148.88 11.77 36.21
CA GLN A 902 148.45 12.86 35.36
C GLN A 902 148.11 14.12 36.16
N GLY A 903 147.74 13.94 37.44
CA GLY A 903 147.54 15.03 38.38
C GLY A 903 146.09 15.19 38.82
N ASP A 904 145.28 14.14 38.67
CA ASP A 904 143.85 14.17 38.96
C ASP A 904 143.57 14.41 40.43
N ILE A 905 142.50 15.15 40.67
CA ILE A 905 142.08 15.60 41.99
C ILE A 905 140.58 15.40 42.14
N ILE A 906 140.16 14.93 43.31
CA ILE A 906 138.76 14.95 43.71
C ILE A 906 138.52 16.23 44.53
N SER A 907 137.67 17.11 44.02
CA SER A 907 137.30 18.35 44.68
C SER A 907 136.05 18.15 45.53
N LEU A 908 136.23 18.25 46.84
CA LEU A 908 135.15 18.23 47.84
C LEU A 908 134.98 19.60 48.52
N ALA A 909 135.64 20.64 47.99
CA ALA A 909 135.75 21.98 48.59
C ALA A 909 134.40 22.68 48.85
N ASN A 910 133.36 22.25 48.13
CA ASN A 910 132.03 22.81 48.20
C ASN A 910 131.11 22.01 49.16
N ILE A 911 131.57 20.84 49.64
CA ILE A 911 130.89 20.06 50.66
C ILE A 911 131.42 20.50 52.02
N ASP A 912 130.53 21.02 52.86
CA ASP A 912 130.86 21.34 54.24
C ASP A 912 131.13 20.05 55.03
N ALA A 913 132.39 19.88 55.46
CA ALA A 913 132.80 18.69 56.18
C ALA A 913 132.13 18.57 57.54
N LYS A 914 131.60 19.64 58.14
CA LYS A 914 130.90 19.57 59.42
C LYS A 914 129.56 20.26 59.34
N SER A 915 128.53 19.50 59.02
CA SER A 915 127.13 19.97 58.96
C SER A 915 126.61 20.61 60.27
N SER A 916 127.33 20.46 61.38
CA SER A 916 127.05 21.09 62.68
C SER A 916 127.59 22.52 62.84
N THR A 917 128.42 23.01 61.91
CA THR A 917 128.95 24.38 61.92
C THR A 917 128.32 25.19 60.78
N VAL A 918 128.53 26.50 60.80
CA VAL A 918 128.04 27.43 59.77
C VAL A 918 129.15 27.89 58.82
N ALA A 919 130.39 27.47 59.07
CA ALA A 919 131.53 27.76 58.22
C ALA A 919 131.81 26.51 57.37
N ASN A 920 132.16 26.68 56.10
CA ASN A 920 132.58 25.57 55.25
C ASN A 920 133.87 24.97 55.83
N ASP A 921 133.75 23.88 56.58
CA ASP A 921 134.84 23.19 57.23
C ASP A 921 135.51 22.23 56.24
N ALA A 922 136.84 22.19 56.24
CA ALA A 922 137.59 21.25 55.41
C ALA A 922 137.60 19.84 56.01
N PHE A 923 137.54 18.81 55.16
CA PHE A 923 137.65 17.43 55.63
C PHE A 923 139.05 17.14 56.19
N LYS A 924 139.08 16.32 57.24
CA LYS A 924 140.28 15.71 57.77
C LYS A 924 140.45 14.32 57.14
N PHE A 925 141.41 14.17 56.23
CA PHE A 925 141.73 12.88 55.63
C PHE A 925 142.42 11.95 56.63
N ILE A 926 141.77 10.84 56.99
CA ILE A 926 142.26 9.87 57.99
C ILE A 926 142.86 8.60 57.37
N GLY A 927 142.95 8.52 56.03
CA GLY A 927 143.45 7.36 55.31
C GLY A 927 142.46 6.18 55.36
N THR A 928 142.94 4.98 55.70
CA THR A 928 142.12 3.76 55.82
C THR A 928 141.61 3.51 57.25
N LYS A 929 141.74 4.50 58.15
CA LYS A 929 141.21 4.38 59.52
C LYS A 929 139.69 4.46 59.47
N ALA A 930 139.04 3.67 60.34
CA ALA A 930 137.60 3.79 60.56
C ALA A 930 137.25 5.17 61.14
N PHE A 931 136.05 5.66 60.83
CA PHE A 931 135.53 6.91 61.39
C PHE A 931 135.50 6.84 62.92
N SER A 932 135.95 7.90 63.59
CA SER A 932 136.07 7.96 65.05
C SER A 932 134.92 8.71 65.72
N LYS A 933 133.76 8.82 65.05
CA LYS A 933 132.60 9.62 65.46
C LYS A 933 132.91 11.11 65.64
N GLU A 934 133.87 11.61 64.86
CA GLU A 934 134.11 13.05 64.70
C GLU A 934 133.59 13.45 63.32
N ALA A 935 132.76 14.49 63.23
CA ALA A 935 132.34 15.05 61.97
C ALA A 935 133.53 15.62 61.18
N GLY A 936 133.43 15.56 59.85
CA GLY A 936 134.44 16.08 58.91
C GLY A 936 135.59 15.13 58.70
N GLN A 937 135.33 13.83 58.73
CA GLN A 937 136.32 12.81 58.41
C GLN A 937 136.14 12.31 56.99
N LEU A 938 137.24 12.23 56.25
CA LEU A 938 137.31 11.62 54.92
C LEU A 938 138.22 10.40 54.99
N ARG A 939 137.73 9.25 54.54
CA ARG A 939 138.49 8.00 54.51
C ARG A 939 138.31 7.31 53.17
N TYR A 940 139.14 6.30 52.93
CA TYR A 940 138.89 5.37 51.83
C TYR A 940 139.05 3.92 52.27
N ASP A 941 138.32 3.03 51.62
CA ASP A 941 138.45 1.58 51.72
C ASP A 941 138.70 0.97 50.34
N GLN A 942 139.30 -0.23 50.30
CA GLN A 942 139.53 -0.96 49.05
C GLN A 942 138.77 -2.27 49.08
N PHE A 943 137.84 -2.44 48.14
CA PHE A 943 136.99 -3.63 48.03
C PHE A 943 136.75 -3.96 46.56
N GLY A 944 136.69 -5.25 46.21
CA GLY A 944 136.35 -5.69 44.85
C GLY A 944 137.31 -5.27 43.73
N GLY A 945 138.50 -4.75 44.05
CA GLY A 945 139.46 -4.20 43.07
C GLY A 945 139.40 -2.68 42.91
N ASN A 946 138.42 -2.02 43.55
CA ASN A 946 138.16 -0.59 43.48
C ASN A 946 138.46 0.10 44.83
N SER A 947 138.60 1.42 44.78
CA SER A 947 138.72 2.27 45.97
C SER A 947 137.42 3.03 46.19
N TYR A 948 136.89 3.00 47.41
CA TYR A 948 135.69 3.76 47.80
C TYR A 948 136.11 4.89 48.72
N LEU A 949 135.98 6.13 48.25
CA LEU A 949 136.16 7.32 49.06
C LEU A 949 134.85 7.58 49.82
N SER A 950 134.91 7.89 51.10
CA SER A 950 133.71 8.13 51.91
C SER A 950 133.94 9.23 52.92
N GLY A 951 132.98 10.12 53.05
CA GLY A 951 133.00 11.20 54.04
C GLY A 951 131.85 11.10 55.04
N ASP A 952 132.16 11.40 56.29
CA ASP A 952 131.21 11.51 57.41
C ASP A 952 131.17 12.97 57.83
N VAL A 953 130.08 13.67 57.48
CA VAL A 953 129.88 15.10 57.76
C VAL A 953 129.11 15.35 59.05
N ASN A 954 128.45 14.33 59.60
CA ASN A 954 127.57 14.46 60.75
C ASN A 954 128.16 13.86 62.05
N GLY A 955 129.21 13.05 61.95
CA GLY A 955 129.96 12.44 63.06
C GLY A 955 129.34 11.16 63.63
N ASP A 956 128.43 10.49 62.93
CA ASP A 956 127.77 9.25 63.39
C ASP A 956 128.59 7.97 63.08
N ALA A 957 129.71 8.11 62.38
CA ALA A 957 130.59 7.05 61.87
C ALA A 957 130.00 6.22 60.72
N ILE A 958 128.98 6.73 60.02
CA ILE A 958 128.43 6.23 58.77
C ILE A 958 128.82 7.22 57.66
N ALA A 959 129.01 6.71 56.44
CA ALA A 959 129.29 7.57 55.30
C ALA A 959 128.03 8.33 54.87
N ASP A 960 128.13 9.66 54.78
CA ASP A 960 127.06 10.53 54.25
C ASP A 960 127.13 10.64 52.72
N PHE A 961 128.34 10.52 52.15
CA PHE A 961 128.56 10.39 50.71
C PHE A 961 129.66 9.35 50.45
N GLN A 962 129.62 8.73 49.27
CA GLN A 962 130.60 7.75 48.83
C GLN A 962 130.84 7.89 47.34
N ILE A 963 132.11 7.84 46.92
CA ILE A 963 132.53 7.88 45.52
C ILE A 963 133.32 6.59 45.24
N GLU A 964 132.98 5.88 44.18
CA GLU A 964 133.72 4.71 43.71
C GLU A 964 134.77 5.16 42.69
N ILE A 965 136.01 4.69 42.88
CA ILE A 965 137.09 4.86 41.93
C ILE A 965 137.44 3.49 41.39
N ILE A 966 137.29 3.33 40.08
CA ILE A 966 137.59 2.08 39.39
C ILE A 966 139.11 1.87 39.42
N GLY A 967 139.52 0.79 40.08
CA GLY A 967 140.93 0.49 40.36
C GLY A 967 141.37 0.79 41.80
N SER A 968 142.42 0.11 42.25
CA SER A 968 142.89 0.14 43.63
C SER A 968 143.80 1.35 43.92
N VAL A 969 143.25 2.56 43.86
CA VAL A 969 143.97 3.82 44.13
C VAL A 969 144.25 3.98 45.63
N LYS A 970 145.52 4.25 45.98
CA LYS A 970 145.91 4.62 47.34
C LYS A 970 145.98 6.13 47.47
N PHE A 971 145.03 6.70 48.20
CA PHE A 971 144.91 8.14 48.37
C PHE A 971 145.87 8.73 49.42
N ALA A 972 146.32 9.95 49.16
CA ALA A 972 147.01 10.87 50.06
C ALA A 972 146.24 12.20 50.13
N ALA A 973 146.51 13.01 51.16
CA ALA A 973 145.77 14.25 51.39
C ALA A 973 145.85 15.27 50.22
N ASN A 974 146.87 15.18 49.36
CA ASN A 974 147.04 16.05 48.21
C ASN A 974 146.29 15.57 46.95
N ASP A 975 145.59 14.44 47.01
CA ASP A 975 144.71 13.97 45.94
C ASP A 975 143.30 14.61 46.03
N PHE A 976 143.10 15.49 47.03
CA PHE A 976 141.84 16.14 47.30
C PHE A 976 141.99 17.65 47.40
N ILE A 977 140.98 18.40 46.94
CA ILE A 977 140.74 19.78 47.39
C ILE A 977 139.67 19.69 48.48
N LEU A 978 140.06 19.98 49.72
CA LEU A 978 139.25 19.87 50.94
C LEU A 978 138.95 21.22 51.56
#